data_AF-A0A061R7T4-F1
#
_entry.id   AF-A0A061R7T4-F1
#
_cell.length_a   1.000
_cell.length_b   1.000
_cell.length_c   1.000
_cell.angle_alpha   90.00
_cell.angle_beta   90.00
_cell.angle_gamma   90.00
#
_symmetry.space_group_name_H-M   'P 1'
#
loop_
_entity.id
_entity.type
_entity.pdbx_description
1 polymer ?
#
loop_
_entity_poly.entity_id
_entity_poly.type
_entity_poly.pdbx_seq_one_letter_code
_entity_poly.pdbx_strand_id
1 'polypeptide(L)'
;MALVFRRALQVRAGSRRPTSLLHLRFKGGCPQLGVRSSALVSSTHLTAQRSSLLLGARATTNSVQGSLSSSESQEAERPPVHRGGCESGDEYLSKDHIMSTFRWPAALGGEEVSVIGSFTDWEHQTPLGRSSETGDFVRTMALPPGTYEYKYLVDGVWRNSPCEANTKTDKGTFNNHRLISPSHTFVWNKSWGGSEVFLTGDFAGWAELIPMLPDHETGDFSVTMSLPPGMYSVQFLVDGQWMLSPHDQIVADDNGHQCNKVVVKQPKAFHILYATGWDQAVMVYRVVDPNAKSGASWQEVPMRSTPSRSSPAGGKWMSATVPAPGPGHLEFWVLAGSDSSAASFSTQDEIDRPLGGEFYVCPGPGGYKLANGRLRPFKRATEPPVMLVSDLDGTMVGDTPEFDSATDAFRHYWENNSALANSVLVYNTGRSVGQFVSLLAEKEGRLAVPDVLITAVGTKVWLLEGNREHSTGSVWREDEMWAKRLDEGWDLEKVRVVGRSAVASFGDQIHWLDDGSEHPHRVAFSVDNSILGEVIAKLKQGFSSSGVKARIITSGTGGWRYLDCVSIRAGKLEALEYVRTLYGVPNDRCVAAGDSGNDILMLEGQNRAIVVGNAQPELQDWLLMQPQSDRIIFTDAMGAAGIIEGLARLGLY
;
A
#
# COMPACT_ATOMS: atom_id res chain seq x y z
N MET A 1 32.46 42.71 33.88
CA MET A 1 31.34 42.91 34.83
C MET A 1 30.73 41.54 35.06
N ALA A 2 31.15 40.81 36.10
CA ALA A 2 30.58 40.81 37.46
C ALA A 2 29.19 40.14 37.49
N LEU A 3 28.86 39.18 38.35
CA LEU A 3 29.55 38.46 39.42
C LEU A 3 28.56 37.34 39.85
N VAL A 4 29.04 36.11 40.11
CA VAL A 4 28.79 35.32 41.36
C VAL A 4 27.33 34.85 41.67
N PHE A 5 27.02 33.54 41.83
CA PHE A 5 27.43 32.71 42.98
C PHE A 5 27.53 31.19 42.70
N ARG A 6 28.59 30.61 43.29
CA ARG A 6 28.88 29.17 43.54
C ARG A 6 27.80 28.54 44.46
N ARG A 7 27.63 27.22 44.65
CA ARG A 7 28.64 26.24 45.06
C ARG A 7 28.08 24.81 45.10
N ALA A 8 28.99 23.86 44.88
CA ALA A 8 28.87 22.41 44.85
C ALA A 8 28.46 21.73 46.16
N LEU A 9 28.01 20.47 46.06
CA LEU A 9 28.43 19.38 46.96
C LEU A 9 28.30 18.01 46.28
N GLN A 10 29.38 17.25 46.38
CA GLN A 10 29.63 15.91 45.87
C GLN A 10 29.72 15.00 47.11
N VAL A 11 28.97 13.89 47.19
CA VAL A 11 29.23 12.81 48.16
C VAL A 11 28.98 11.44 47.51
N ARG A 12 29.84 10.52 47.94
CA ARG A 12 30.25 9.22 47.40
C ARG A 12 29.25 8.07 47.55
N ALA A 13 29.46 7.12 46.64
CA ALA A 13 29.34 5.66 46.71
C ALA A 13 29.18 4.99 48.09
N GLY A 14 28.34 3.94 48.14
CA GLY A 14 28.27 2.98 49.23
C GLY A 14 27.43 1.74 48.89
N SER A 15 28.12 0.62 48.70
CA SER A 15 27.67 -0.75 48.45
C SER A 15 26.67 -1.35 49.46
N ARG A 16 25.83 -2.30 49.01
CA ARG A 16 25.76 -3.73 49.46
C ARG A 16 24.36 -4.35 49.23
N ARG A 17 24.33 -5.51 48.54
CA ARG A 17 23.30 -6.58 48.73
C ARG A 17 23.57 -7.29 50.08
N PRO A 18 22.60 -7.98 50.73
CA PRO A 18 22.33 -9.40 50.38
C PRO A 18 20.88 -9.93 50.62
N THR A 19 20.53 -10.95 49.81
CA THR A 19 19.75 -12.19 50.06
C THR A 19 18.53 -12.25 51.00
N SER A 20 17.41 -12.79 50.50
CA SER A 20 16.73 -14.06 50.92
C SER A 20 15.35 -14.17 50.21
N LEU A 21 15.11 -15.19 49.36
CA LEU A 21 14.54 -16.52 49.65
C LEU A 21 13.11 -16.48 50.23
N LEU A 22 12.10 -16.78 49.41
CA LEU A 22 10.94 -17.57 49.85
C LEU A 22 10.43 -18.48 48.72
N HIS A 23 10.44 -19.78 49.02
CA HIS A 23 9.88 -20.89 48.25
C HIS A 23 8.36 -20.93 48.41
N LEU A 24 7.61 -21.14 47.32
CA LEU A 24 6.27 -21.72 47.36
C LEU A 24 6.18 -22.83 46.30
N ARG A 25 6.23 -24.08 46.76
CA ARG A 25 5.87 -25.28 46.00
C ARG A 25 4.38 -25.54 46.21
N PHE A 26 3.62 -25.67 45.12
CA PHE A 26 2.35 -26.39 45.13
C PHE A 26 2.51 -27.74 44.42
N LYS A 27 2.01 -28.78 45.08
CA LYS A 27 1.92 -30.19 44.64
C LYS A 27 0.49 -30.47 44.19
N GLY A 28 0.37 -31.40 43.24
CA GLY A 28 -0.83 -32.20 42.96
C GLY A 28 -1.63 -31.68 41.77
N GLY A 29 -2.11 -32.48 40.83
CA GLY A 29 -2.09 -33.93 40.68
C GLY A 29 -2.79 -34.25 39.36
N CYS A 30 -2.22 -35.18 38.61
CA CYS A 30 -2.77 -35.71 37.36
C CYS A 30 -3.89 -36.72 37.66
N PRO A 31 -4.91 -36.84 36.81
CA PRO A 31 -5.49 -38.14 36.54
C PRO A 31 -5.49 -38.47 35.04
N GLN A 32 -4.88 -39.60 34.71
CA GLN A 32 -5.15 -40.35 33.49
C GLN A 32 -6.48 -41.10 33.65
N LEU A 33 -7.30 -41.09 32.60
CA LEU A 33 -8.26 -42.16 32.31
C LEU A 33 -8.30 -42.34 30.79
N GLY A 34 -8.04 -43.55 30.34
CA GLY A 34 -8.07 -43.94 28.95
C GLY A 34 -9.36 -44.65 28.54
N VAL A 35 -9.31 -45.06 27.27
CA VAL A 35 -10.11 -46.08 26.56
C VAL A 35 -11.50 -45.64 26.05
N ARG A 36 -11.67 -45.47 24.73
CA ARG A 36 -12.08 -46.52 23.77
C ARG A 36 -12.24 -45.99 22.34
N SER A 37 -11.75 -46.79 21.40
CA SER A 37 -12.00 -46.72 19.95
C SER A 37 -13.35 -47.35 19.60
N SER A 38 -14.10 -46.74 18.69
CA SER A 38 -15.00 -47.45 17.77
C SER A 38 -15.33 -46.57 16.56
N ALA A 39 -15.48 -47.23 15.42
CA ALA A 39 -15.44 -46.72 14.06
C ALA A 39 -16.79 -46.25 13.48
N LEU A 40 -16.71 -45.82 12.21
CA LEU A 40 -17.69 -45.86 11.12
C LEU A 40 -18.48 -44.59 10.76
N VAL A 41 -18.06 -44.01 9.62
CA VAL A 41 -18.83 -43.76 8.38
C VAL A 41 -20.24 -43.18 8.52
N SER A 42 -20.46 -41.97 7.99
CA SER A 42 -21.41 -41.77 6.87
C SER A 42 -21.30 -40.36 6.29
N SER A 43 -21.00 -40.33 4.99
CA SER A 43 -21.14 -39.20 4.07
C SER A 43 -22.62 -38.88 3.82
N THR A 44 -23.02 -37.62 3.93
CA THR A 44 -24.22 -37.12 3.23
C THR A 44 -23.93 -35.76 2.62
N HIS A 45 -23.78 -35.77 1.30
CA HIS A 45 -23.93 -34.60 0.43
C HIS A 45 -25.39 -34.15 0.46
N LEU A 46 -25.63 -32.85 0.70
CA LEU A 46 -26.90 -32.20 0.39
C LEU A 46 -26.61 -30.97 -0.49
N THR A 47 -26.82 -31.20 -1.78
CA THR A 47 -26.99 -30.23 -2.85
C THR A 47 -28.14 -29.26 -2.54
N ALA A 48 -27.85 -27.95 -2.52
CA ALA A 48 -28.87 -26.90 -2.53
C ALA A 48 -29.12 -26.44 -3.97
N GLN A 49 -30.33 -26.76 -4.46
CA GLN A 49 -30.88 -26.26 -5.71
C GLN A 49 -31.14 -24.75 -5.63
N ARG A 50 -30.64 -23.98 -6.61
CA ARG A 50 -31.13 -22.62 -6.90
C ARG A 50 -32.25 -22.70 -7.95
N SER A 51 -33.46 -22.35 -7.53
CA SER A 51 -34.61 -22.11 -8.40
C SER A 51 -34.46 -20.76 -9.09
N SER A 52 -34.41 -20.74 -10.42
CA SER A 52 -34.61 -19.55 -11.24
C SER A 52 -36.03 -19.55 -11.80
N LEU A 53 -36.77 -18.48 -11.52
CA LEU A 53 -38.08 -18.19 -12.10
C LEU A 53 -37.90 -17.63 -13.51
N LEU A 54 -38.36 -18.38 -14.51
CA LEU A 54 -38.58 -17.95 -15.88
C LEU A 54 -39.99 -17.35 -15.98
N LEU A 55 -40.10 -16.09 -16.42
CA LEU A 55 -41.29 -15.59 -17.10
C LEU A 55 -41.01 -15.58 -18.61
N GLY A 56 -41.80 -16.34 -19.34
CA GLY A 56 -41.72 -16.43 -20.80
C GLY A 56 -42.50 -15.35 -21.51
N ALA A 57 -42.12 -15.10 -22.76
CA ALA A 57 -43.01 -14.60 -23.80
C ALA A 57 -42.69 -15.30 -25.12
N ARG A 58 -43.78 -15.62 -25.83
CA ARG A 58 -43.96 -16.66 -26.85
C ARG A 58 -43.22 -16.45 -28.19
N ALA A 59 -43.01 -17.62 -28.79
CA ALA A 59 -42.62 -17.90 -30.16
C ALA A 59 -43.60 -17.38 -31.24
N THR A 60 -43.05 -17.13 -32.43
CA THR A 60 -43.71 -17.48 -33.69
C THR A 60 -42.75 -18.32 -34.54
N THR A 61 -43.29 -19.43 -35.03
CA THR A 61 -42.65 -20.48 -35.81
C THR A 61 -42.59 -20.12 -37.28
N ASN A 62 -41.49 -20.45 -37.95
CA ASN A 62 -41.56 -20.94 -39.33
C ASN A 62 -40.42 -21.92 -39.60
N SER A 63 -40.82 -23.11 -40.04
CA SER A 63 -39.97 -24.26 -40.37
C SER A 63 -39.60 -24.27 -41.84
N VAL A 64 -38.32 -24.46 -42.18
CA VAL A 64 -37.88 -25.13 -43.42
C VAL A 64 -36.64 -25.97 -43.10
N GLN A 65 -36.70 -27.26 -43.41
CA GLN A 65 -35.59 -28.22 -43.37
C GLN A 65 -34.60 -27.98 -44.51
N GLY A 66 -33.31 -28.17 -44.28
CA GLY A 66 -32.34 -28.35 -45.37
C GLY A 66 -30.87 -28.26 -45.00
N SER A 67 -30.27 -29.44 -44.79
CA SER A 67 -28.85 -29.82 -45.02
C SER A 67 -27.71 -29.13 -44.25
N LEU A 68 -26.92 -30.01 -43.62
CA LEU A 68 -25.62 -29.79 -43.00
C LEU A 68 -24.59 -29.16 -43.94
N SER A 69 -24.00 -28.05 -43.51
CA SER A 69 -22.63 -27.64 -43.86
C SER A 69 -21.97 -27.06 -42.62
N SER A 70 -20.76 -27.53 -42.32
CA SER A 70 -19.90 -27.14 -41.21
C SER A 70 -19.86 -25.62 -41.00
N SER A 71 -20.39 -25.15 -39.88
CA SER A 71 -20.25 -23.77 -39.42
C SER A 71 -18.84 -23.60 -38.84
N GLU A 72 -18.02 -22.84 -39.55
CA GLU A 72 -16.84 -22.18 -38.97
C GLU A 72 -17.28 -21.41 -37.71
N SER A 73 -16.59 -21.65 -36.61
CA SER A 73 -16.70 -20.86 -35.39
C SER A 73 -16.25 -19.43 -35.70
N GLN A 74 -17.20 -18.52 -35.83
CA GLN A 74 -16.93 -17.08 -35.84
C GLN A 74 -16.39 -16.69 -34.47
N GLU A 75 -15.07 -16.49 -34.38
CA GLU A 75 -14.44 -15.75 -33.28
C GLU A 75 -15.03 -14.34 -33.25
N ALA A 76 -15.38 -13.86 -32.04
CA ALA A 76 -15.79 -12.49 -31.85
C ALA A 76 -14.59 -11.57 -32.11
N GLU A 77 -14.62 -10.80 -33.21
CA GLU A 77 -13.61 -9.80 -33.52
C GLU A 77 -13.67 -8.65 -32.50
N ARG A 78 -12.54 -8.36 -31.85
CA ARG A 78 -12.39 -7.19 -30.98
C ARG A 78 -12.32 -5.89 -31.81
N PRO A 79 -12.76 -4.75 -31.25
CA PRO A 79 -12.65 -3.45 -31.90
C PRO A 79 -11.19 -3.07 -32.22
N PRO A 80 -10.95 -2.14 -33.17
CA PRO A 80 -9.59 -1.79 -33.60
C PRO A 80 -8.76 -1.22 -32.44
N VAL A 81 -7.63 -1.87 -32.17
CA VAL A 81 -6.59 -1.38 -31.25
C VAL A 81 -5.75 -0.35 -31.98
N HIS A 82 -5.47 0.79 -31.36
CA HIS A 82 -4.69 1.85 -31.99
C HIS A 82 -3.20 1.50 -31.96
N ARG A 83 -2.48 1.79 -33.05
CA ARG A 83 -1.02 1.90 -32.98
C ARG A 83 -0.72 3.06 -32.03
N GLY A 84 -0.10 2.78 -30.88
CA GLY A 84 0.31 3.84 -29.95
C GLY A 84 1.10 4.88 -30.73
N GLY A 85 0.70 6.15 -30.65
CA GLY A 85 1.22 7.20 -31.52
C GLY A 85 2.73 7.39 -31.35
N CYS A 86 3.52 6.72 -32.20
CA CYS A 86 4.89 7.12 -32.52
C CYS A 86 4.77 8.24 -33.57
N GLU A 87 4.74 9.49 -33.12
CA GLU A 87 5.02 10.59 -34.03
C GLU A 87 6.51 10.55 -34.39
N SER A 88 6.79 10.18 -35.65
CA SER A 88 8.06 10.32 -36.38
C SER A 88 9.36 9.88 -35.69
N GLY A 89 9.87 8.71 -36.10
CA GLY A 89 11.28 8.34 -36.00
C GLY A 89 11.52 6.98 -35.39
N ASP A 90 11.97 6.02 -36.19
CA ASP A 90 12.45 4.68 -35.80
C ASP A 90 13.69 4.71 -34.86
N GLU A 91 13.99 5.84 -34.20
CA GLU A 91 15.19 6.06 -33.38
C GLU A 91 15.05 5.64 -31.91
N TYR A 92 13.84 5.32 -31.41
CA TYR A 92 13.61 5.11 -29.97
C TYR A 92 13.38 3.66 -29.53
N LEU A 93 13.20 2.72 -30.47
CA LEU A 93 13.05 1.30 -30.17
C LEU A 93 14.43 0.63 -30.11
N SER A 94 15.28 1.04 -29.17
CA SER A 94 16.54 0.33 -28.91
C SER A 94 16.32 -0.77 -27.88
N LYS A 95 17.13 -1.84 -27.93
CA LYS A 95 17.15 -2.90 -26.89
C LYS A 95 17.49 -2.37 -25.49
N ASP A 96 17.99 -1.13 -25.39
CA ASP A 96 18.35 -0.47 -24.13
C ASP A 96 17.15 0.24 -23.47
N HIS A 97 16.01 0.37 -24.16
CA HIS A 97 14.79 0.95 -23.60
C HIS A 97 13.83 -0.11 -23.09
N ILE A 98 13.05 0.25 -22.08
CA ILE A 98 12.05 -0.61 -21.45
C ILE A 98 10.67 0.00 -21.66
N MET A 99 9.76 -0.78 -22.22
CA MET A 99 8.39 -0.37 -22.45
C MET A 99 7.62 -0.26 -21.14
N SER A 100 7.03 0.90 -20.90
CA SER A 100 6.40 1.25 -19.63
C SER A 100 5.06 1.93 -19.87
N THR A 101 3.99 1.36 -19.32
CA THR A 101 2.63 1.88 -19.50
C THR A 101 2.21 2.78 -18.34
N PHE A 102 1.79 4.00 -18.66
CA PHE A 102 1.15 4.92 -17.74
C PHE A 102 -0.37 4.81 -17.92
N ARG A 103 -1.10 4.69 -16.81
CA ARG A 103 -2.55 4.46 -16.81
C ARG A 103 -3.23 5.36 -15.79
N TRP A 104 -4.30 6.01 -16.23
CA TRP A 104 -5.22 6.74 -15.37
C TRP A 104 -6.62 6.10 -15.44
N PRO A 105 -7.11 5.51 -14.33
CA PRO A 105 -8.39 4.82 -14.33
C PRO A 105 -9.58 5.74 -14.66
N ALA A 106 -10.47 5.29 -15.54
CA ALA A 106 -11.67 6.03 -15.95
C ALA A 106 -12.58 6.39 -14.76
N ALA A 107 -12.61 5.52 -13.75
CA ALA A 107 -13.40 5.69 -12.53
C ALA A 107 -13.00 6.94 -11.71
N LEU A 108 -11.81 7.51 -11.95
CA LEU A 108 -11.35 8.73 -11.29
C LEU A 108 -11.84 10.01 -12.00
N GLY A 109 -12.53 9.87 -13.12
CA GLY A 109 -12.96 10.98 -13.97
C GLY A 109 -11.82 11.59 -14.80
N GLY A 110 -12.16 12.61 -15.58
CA GLY A 110 -11.28 13.25 -16.55
C GLY A 110 -11.83 13.16 -17.97
N GLU A 111 -11.75 14.25 -18.72
CA GLU A 111 -12.00 14.29 -20.16
C GLU A 111 -10.67 14.29 -20.93
N GLU A 112 -9.69 15.05 -20.43
CA GLU A 112 -8.33 15.10 -20.97
C GLU A 112 -7.31 14.73 -19.90
N VAL A 113 -6.44 13.75 -20.22
CA VAL A 113 -5.41 13.27 -19.30
C VAL A 113 -4.05 13.25 -19.99
N SER A 114 -3.07 13.90 -19.37
CA SER A 114 -1.67 13.86 -19.80
C SER A 114 -0.76 13.43 -18.65
N VAL A 115 0.37 12.81 -18.97
CA VAL A 115 1.45 12.51 -18.01
C VAL A 115 2.65 13.40 -18.30
N ILE A 116 3.26 13.91 -17.23
CA ILE A 116 4.46 14.75 -17.25
C ILE A 116 5.39 14.23 -16.16
N GLY A 117 6.70 14.16 -16.42
CA GLY A 117 7.63 13.68 -15.41
C GLY A 117 9.09 13.99 -15.71
N SER A 118 9.98 13.38 -14.95
CA SER A 118 11.43 13.56 -15.12
C SER A 118 11.95 13.08 -16.47
N PHE A 119 11.22 12.22 -17.18
CA PHE A 119 11.55 11.78 -18.55
C PHE A 119 11.21 12.81 -19.63
N THR A 120 10.50 13.89 -19.28
CA THR A 120 10.25 15.05 -20.15
C THR A 120 10.82 16.34 -19.55
N ASP A 121 11.74 16.22 -18.59
CA ASP A 121 12.25 17.33 -17.78
C ASP A 121 11.15 18.23 -17.17
N TRP A 122 9.96 17.66 -16.96
CA TRP A 122 8.74 18.39 -16.57
C TRP A 122 8.28 19.49 -17.54
N GLU A 123 8.82 19.57 -18.75
CA GLU A 123 8.52 20.62 -19.74
C GLU A 123 7.40 20.24 -20.71
N HIS A 124 7.30 18.95 -21.06
CA HIS A 124 6.37 18.49 -22.10
C HIS A 124 5.27 17.57 -21.55
N GLN A 125 4.03 17.84 -21.96
CA GLN A 125 2.88 17.01 -21.63
C GLN A 125 2.75 15.88 -22.64
N THR A 126 2.61 14.65 -22.16
CA THR A 126 2.34 13.48 -23.01
C THR A 126 0.88 13.08 -22.84
N PRO A 127 0.00 13.31 -23.83
CA PRO A 127 -1.40 12.93 -23.74
C PRO A 127 -1.59 11.41 -23.68
N LEU A 128 -2.59 10.97 -22.91
CA LEU A 128 -3.01 9.57 -22.83
C LEU A 128 -4.24 9.33 -23.71
N GLY A 129 -4.24 8.19 -24.42
CA GLY A 129 -5.38 7.75 -25.23
C GLY A 129 -6.40 6.98 -24.38
N ARG A 130 -7.68 7.12 -24.70
CA ARG A 130 -8.75 6.41 -23.98
C ARG A 130 -8.97 5.02 -24.55
N SER A 131 -8.89 3.99 -23.72
CA SER A 131 -9.25 2.62 -24.07
C SER A 131 -10.74 2.52 -24.39
N SER A 132 -11.07 1.96 -25.55
CA SER A 132 -12.45 1.66 -25.93
C SER A 132 -13.05 0.50 -25.12
N GLU A 133 -12.21 -0.38 -24.58
CA GLU A 133 -12.64 -1.56 -23.82
C GLU A 133 -12.84 -1.24 -22.34
N THR A 134 -11.87 -0.58 -21.70
CA THR A 134 -11.94 -0.30 -20.26
C THR A 134 -12.36 1.14 -19.93
N GLY A 135 -12.30 2.04 -20.91
CA GLY A 135 -12.53 3.47 -20.72
C GLY A 135 -11.36 4.22 -20.08
N ASP A 136 -10.30 3.53 -19.66
CA ASP A 136 -9.14 4.12 -18.98
C ASP A 136 -8.27 4.92 -19.94
N PHE A 137 -7.58 5.93 -19.43
CA PHE A 137 -6.57 6.63 -20.18
C PHE A 137 -5.24 5.88 -20.06
N VAL A 138 -4.56 5.65 -21.17
CA VAL A 138 -3.35 4.84 -21.26
C VAL A 138 -2.35 5.44 -22.25
N ARG A 139 -1.06 5.28 -21.92
CA ARG A 139 0.06 5.57 -22.82
C ARG A 139 1.25 4.70 -22.49
N THR A 140 1.81 4.00 -23.48
CA THR A 140 3.08 3.30 -23.36
C THR A 140 4.23 4.16 -23.90
N MET A 141 5.33 4.18 -23.14
CA MET A 141 6.55 4.91 -23.49
C MET A 141 7.76 3.98 -23.38
N ALA A 142 8.71 4.13 -24.30
CA ALA A 142 10.02 3.52 -24.21
C ALA A 142 10.92 4.41 -23.34
N LEU A 143 11.33 3.93 -22.16
CA LEU A 143 12.15 4.69 -21.21
C LEU A 143 13.44 3.94 -20.90
N PRO A 144 14.59 4.62 -20.75
CA PRO A 144 15.79 3.99 -20.21
C PRO A 144 15.54 3.41 -18.81
N PRO A 145 16.27 2.34 -18.41
CA PRO A 145 16.23 1.86 -17.04
C PRO A 145 16.57 3.00 -16.07
N GLY A 146 15.72 3.22 -15.09
CA GLY A 146 15.91 4.31 -14.15
C GLY A 146 14.76 4.44 -13.17
N THR A 147 14.91 5.42 -12.28
CA THR A 147 13.85 5.80 -11.34
C THR A 147 13.26 7.12 -11.79
N TYR A 148 11.95 7.18 -11.97
CA TYR A 148 11.27 8.35 -12.53
C TYR A 148 10.20 8.87 -11.58
N GLU A 149 10.11 10.19 -11.50
CA GLU A 149 8.99 10.88 -10.89
C GLU A 149 8.09 11.46 -11.95
N TYR A 150 6.79 11.44 -11.70
CA TYR A 150 5.80 11.92 -12.65
C TYR A 150 4.50 12.32 -11.96
N LYS A 151 3.65 13.02 -12.70
CA LYS A 151 2.33 13.46 -12.26
C LYS A 151 1.40 13.54 -13.46
N TYR A 152 0.10 13.43 -13.19
CA TYR A 152 -0.92 13.58 -14.22
C TYR A 152 -1.47 15.00 -14.23
N LEU A 153 -1.79 15.50 -15.42
CA LEU A 153 -2.60 16.68 -15.62
C LEU A 153 -3.96 16.21 -16.13
N VAL A 154 -5.00 16.36 -15.30
CA VAL A 154 -6.36 15.90 -15.59
C VAL A 154 -7.26 17.12 -15.66
N ASP A 155 -7.78 17.41 -16.85
CA ASP A 155 -8.58 18.62 -17.14
C ASP A 155 -7.88 19.91 -16.67
N GLY A 156 -6.56 20.00 -16.89
CA GLY A 156 -5.73 21.14 -16.45
C GLY A 156 -5.36 21.16 -14.97
N VAL A 157 -5.76 20.15 -14.19
CA VAL A 157 -5.47 20.06 -12.74
C VAL A 157 -4.44 18.97 -12.46
N TRP A 158 -3.39 19.31 -11.72
CA TRP A 158 -2.36 18.37 -11.30
C TRP A 158 -2.91 17.32 -10.33
N ARG A 159 -2.71 16.03 -10.65
CA ARG A 159 -3.16 14.89 -9.85
C ARG A 159 -2.10 13.80 -9.77
N ASN A 160 -2.06 13.14 -8.63
CA ASN A 160 -1.34 11.89 -8.46
C ASN A 160 -2.30 10.74 -8.78
N SER A 161 -1.82 9.70 -9.47
CA SER A 161 -2.55 8.44 -9.54
C SER A 161 -2.60 7.83 -8.15
N PRO A 162 -3.80 7.51 -7.62
CA PRO A 162 -3.93 6.82 -6.35
C PRO A 162 -3.53 5.34 -6.45
N CYS A 163 -3.38 4.79 -7.66
CA CYS A 163 -3.04 3.39 -7.88
C CYS A 163 -1.54 3.14 -8.02
N GLU A 164 -0.73 4.19 -7.91
CA GLU A 164 0.71 4.16 -8.14
C GLU A 164 1.44 4.70 -6.92
N ALA A 165 2.66 4.20 -6.67
CA ALA A 165 3.46 4.65 -5.55
C ALA A 165 3.71 6.17 -5.64
N ASN A 166 3.66 6.84 -4.48
CA ASN A 166 3.94 8.26 -4.36
C ASN A 166 5.26 8.50 -3.61
N THR A 167 5.84 9.66 -3.85
CA THR A 167 7.02 10.16 -3.16
C THR A 167 6.83 11.63 -2.82
N LYS A 168 7.39 12.06 -1.68
CA LYS A 168 7.32 13.44 -1.22
C LYS A 168 8.46 14.24 -1.85
N THR A 169 8.12 15.39 -2.41
CA THR A 169 9.06 16.37 -2.98
C THR A 169 9.65 17.26 -1.89
N ASP A 170 10.77 17.93 -2.18
CA ASP A 170 11.41 18.90 -1.27
C ASP A 170 10.48 20.06 -0.88
N LYS A 171 9.50 20.38 -1.74
CA LYS A 171 8.49 21.42 -1.49
C LYS A 171 7.30 20.93 -0.66
N GLY A 172 7.34 19.70 -0.15
CA GLY A 172 6.27 19.09 0.66
C GLY A 172 5.07 18.57 -0.14
N THR A 173 5.07 18.71 -1.47
CA THR A 173 4.06 18.13 -2.37
C THR A 173 4.39 16.68 -2.74
N PHE A 174 3.49 15.98 -3.43
CA PHE A 174 3.71 14.59 -3.85
C PHE A 174 3.74 14.44 -5.36
N ASN A 175 4.63 13.56 -5.82
CA ASN A 175 4.71 13.02 -7.18
C ASN A 175 4.48 11.51 -7.14
N ASN A 176 3.94 10.94 -8.21
CA ASN A 176 4.07 9.50 -8.40
C ASN A 176 5.54 9.16 -8.68
N HIS A 177 5.94 7.96 -8.32
CA HIS A 177 7.30 7.48 -8.44
C HIS A 177 7.32 6.03 -8.94
N ARG A 178 8.14 5.74 -9.94
CA ARG A 178 8.22 4.41 -10.53
C ARG A 178 9.67 4.04 -10.85
N LEU A 179 10.03 2.81 -10.49
CA LEU A 179 11.23 2.14 -10.99
C LEU A 179 10.91 1.54 -12.36
N ILE A 180 11.64 1.97 -13.39
CA ILE A 180 11.65 1.35 -14.71
C ILE A 180 12.84 0.40 -14.76
N SER A 181 12.54 -0.89 -14.77
CA SER A 181 13.52 -1.98 -14.81
C SER A 181 12.89 -3.19 -15.52
N PRO A 182 13.66 -4.04 -16.21
CA PRO A 182 13.12 -5.21 -16.88
C PRO A 182 12.41 -6.12 -15.88
N SER A 183 11.09 -6.27 -16.05
CA SER A 183 10.26 -7.14 -15.21
C SER A 183 9.89 -8.44 -15.94
N HIS A 184 9.68 -8.32 -17.26
CA HIS A 184 9.34 -9.43 -18.14
C HIS A 184 9.72 -9.10 -19.58
N THR A 185 10.17 -10.11 -20.32
CA THR A 185 10.45 -10.01 -21.76
C THR A 185 9.52 -10.97 -22.46
N PHE A 186 8.59 -10.43 -23.23
CA PHE A 186 7.70 -11.21 -24.09
C PHE A 186 8.47 -11.61 -25.34
N VAL A 187 8.36 -12.87 -25.73
CA VAL A 187 9.08 -13.42 -26.89
C VAL A 187 8.08 -14.12 -27.79
N TRP A 188 8.14 -13.80 -29.08
CA TRP A 188 7.45 -14.48 -30.15
C TRP A 188 8.47 -15.18 -31.03
N ASN A 189 8.47 -16.51 -31.04
CA ASN A 189 9.49 -17.28 -31.74
C ASN A 189 9.31 -17.17 -33.26
N LYS A 190 10.39 -16.89 -34.00
CA LYS A 190 10.35 -16.72 -35.45
C LYS A 190 9.83 -17.96 -36.18
N SER A 191 10.03 -19.15 -35.62
CA SER A 191 9.53 -20.41 -36.18
C SER A 191 8.00 -20.50 -36.22
N TRP A 192 7.28 -19.66 -35.47
CA TRP A 192 5.82 -19.57 -35.52
C TRP A 192 5.30 -18.69 -36.67
N GLY A 193 6.21 -18.11 -37.46
CA GLY A 193 5.88 -17.19 -38.53
C GLY A 193 5.75 -15.74 -38.04
N GLY A 194 5.38 -14.84 -38.96
CA GLY A 194 5.30 -13.40 -38.70
C GLY A 194 6.46 -12.62 -39.28
N SER A 195 6.18 -11.48 -39.91
CA SER A 195 7.16 -10.46 -40.31
C SER A 195 7.07 -9.22 -39.43
N GLU A 196 5.87 -8.89 -38.97
CA GLU A 196 5.60 -7.86 -37.97
C GLU A 196 4.83 -8.47 -36.80
N VAL A 197 5.29 -8.20 -35.57
CA VAL A 197 4.67 -8.70 -34.35
C VAL A 197 4.47 -7.53 -33.38
N PHE A 198 3.23 -7.42 -32.88
CA PHE A 198 2.88 -6.46 -31.83
C PHE A 198 2.33 -7.20 -30.61
N LEU A 199 2.57 -6.65 -29.43
CA LEU A 199 2.04 -7.10 -28.15
C LEU A 199 0.95 -6.14 -27.68
N THR A 200 -0.13 -6.66 -27.12
CA THR A 200 -1.07 -5.90 -26.30
C THR A 200 -1.52 -6.72 -25.10
N GLY A 201 -2.16 -6.06 -24.13
CA GLY A 201 -2.64 -6.72 -22.93
C GLY A 201 -3.46 -5.82 -22.02
N ASP A 202 -3.95 -6.41 -20.94
CA ASP A 202 -4.74 -5.73 -19.90
C ASP A 202 -3.97 -4.59 -19.21
N PHE A 203 -2.64 -4.68 -19.13
CA PHE A 203 -1.76 -3.61 -18.63
C PHE A 203 -1.85 -2.32 -19.46
N ALA A 204 -2.16 -2.42 -20.75
CA ALA A 204 -2.39 -1.30 -21.66
C ALA A 204 -3.88 -1.05 -21.92
N GLY A 205 -4.75 -1.65 -21.10
CA GLY A 205 -6.19 -1.61 -21.30
C GLY A 205 -6.61 -2.05 -22.70
N TRP A 206 -5.84 -2.94 -23.33
CA TRP A 206 -6.05 -3.41 -24.71
C TRP A 206 -6.11 -2.29 -25.76
N ALA A 207 -5.62 -1.08 -25.45
CA ALA A 207 -5.79 0.11 -26.29
C ALA A 207 -4.61 0.36 -27.23
N GLU A 208 -3.42 -0.11 -26.88
CA GLU A 208 -2.19 0.12 -27.63
C GLU A 208 -1.54 -1.19 -28.10
N LEU A 209 -1.05 -1.17 -29.34
CA LEU A 209 -0.18 -2.20 -29.92
C LEU A 209 1.29 -1.79 -29.74
N ILE A 210 2.04 -2.59 -28.99
CA ILE A 210 3.45 -2.37 -28.71
C ILE A 210 4.29 -3.17 -29.72
N PRO A 211 5.10 -2.52 -30.57
CA PRO A 211 5.93 -3.24 -31.54
C PRO A 211 6.98 -4.11 -30.84
N MET A 212 7.18 -5.32 -31.35
CA MET A 212 8.24 -6.24 -30.91
C MET A 212 9.39 -6.22 -31.90
N LEU A 213 10.63 -6.22 -31.39
CA LEU A 213 11.84 -6.13 -32.20
C LEU A 213 12.42 -7.53 -32.48
N PRO A 214 12.79 -7.84 -33.74
CA PRO A 214 13.45 -9.09 -34.06
C PRO A 214 14.89 -9.11 -33.53
N ASP A 215 15.30 -10.24 -32.98
CA ASP A 215 16.69 -10.51 -32.62
C ASP A 215 17.54 -10.74 -33.88
N HIS A 216 18.75 -10.17 -33.92
CA HIS A 216 19.62 -10.27 -35.09
C HIS A 216 20.19 -11.68 -35.31
N GLU A 217 20.33 -12.49 -34.26
CA GLU A 217 20.92 -13.84 -34.36
C GLU A 217 19.82 -14.90 -34.54
N THR A 218 18.75 -14.85 -33.74
CA THR A 218 17.69 -15.87 -33.78
C THR A 218 16.53 -15.50 -34.70
N GLY A 219 16.31 -14.21 -34.96
CA GLY A 219 15.13 -13.70 -35.65
C GLY A 219 13.88 -13.64 -34.78
N ASP A 220 13.92 -14.10 -33.53
CA ASP A 220 12.78 -14.08 -32.62
C ASP A 220 12.39 -12.64 -32.28
N PHE A 221 11.09 -12.35 -32.24
CA PHE A 221 10.63 -11.02 -31.85
C PHE A 221 10.56 -10.94 -30.34
N SER A 222 11.01 -9.82 -29.77
CA SER A 222 10.94 -9.60 -28.33
C SER A 222 10.61 -8.17 -27.97
N VAL A 223 9.98 -8.00 -26.81
CA VAL A 223 9.82 -6.70 -26.17
C VAL A 223 9.96 -6.86 -24.66
N THR A 224 10.77 -5.97 -24.06
CA THR A 224 11.00 -5.96 -22.61
C THR A 224 10.11 -4.89 -21.98
N MET A 225 9.30 -5.31 -21.01
CA MET A 225 8.34 -4.47 -20.31
C MET A 225 8.75 -4.23 -18.84
N SER A 226 8.41 -3.04 -18.33
CA SER A 226 8.39 -2.72 -16.90
C SER A 226 6.95 -2.72 -16.41
N LEU A 227 6.53 -3.86 -15.87
CA LEU A 227 5.20 -4.11 -15.33
C LEU A 227 5.29 -4.36 -13.82
N PRO A 228 4.30 -3.91 -13.03
CA PRO A 228 4.16 -4.34 -11.65
C PRO A 228 4.11 -5.88 -11.53
N PRO A 229 4.57 -6.48 -10.43
CA PRO A 229 4.39 -7.91 -10.19
C PRO A 229 2.91 -8.28 -10.24
N GLY A 230 2.56 -9.37 -10.92
CA GLY A 230 1.17 -9.75 -11.09
C GLY A 230 0.95 -10.75 -12.22
N MET A 231 -0.31 -11.08 -12.46
CA MET A 231 -0.71 -11.92 -13.59
C MET A 231 -1.38 -11.04 -14.63
N TYR A 232 -0.91 -11.14 -15.86
CA TYR A 232 -1.36 -10.32 -16.99
C TYR A 232 -1.94 -11.19 -18.09
N SER A 233 -2.90 -10.62 -18.80
CA SER A 233 -3.53 -11.21 -19.97
C SER A 233 -2.97 -10.51 -21.20
N VAL A 234 -2.44 -11.28 -22.14
CA VAL A 234 -1.78 -10.74 -23.33
C VAL A 234 -2.22 -11.46 -24.61
N GLN A 235 -2.08 -10.76 -25.72
CA GLN A 235 -2.26 -11.27 -27.07
C GLN A 235 -1.20 -10.68 -28.01
N PHE A 236 -0.93 -11.39 -29.09
CA PHE A 236 -0.01 -10.97 -30.13
C PHE A 236 -0.79 -10.66 -31.41
N LEU A 237 -0.45 -9.57 -32.08
CA LEU A 237 -0.91 -9.28 -33.44
C LEU A 237 0.24 -9.56 -34.39
N VAL A 238 0.13 -10.62 -35.19
CA VAL A 238 1.18 -11.13 -36.08
C VAL A 238 0.70 -10.98 -37.52
N ASP A 239 1.37 -10.15 -38.32
CA ASP A 239 0.97 -9.85 -39.71
C ASP A 239 -0.53 -9.51 -39.85
N GLY A 240 -1.08 -8.81 -38.85
CA GLY A 240 -2.50 -8.40 -38.80
C GLY A 240 -3.49 -9.46 -38.29
N GLN A 241 -3.02 -10.61 -37.82
CA GLN A 241 -3.84 -11.69 -37.25
C GLN A 241 -3.62 -11.80 -35.73
N TRP A 242 -4.69 -11.97 -34.97
CA TRP A 242 -4.61 -12.21 -33.53
C TRP A 242 -4.12 -13.63 -33.26
N MET A 243 -3.07 -13.73 -32.45
CA MET A 243 -2.36 -14.97 -32.19
C MET A 243 -2.04 -15.11 -30.71
N LEU A 244 -1.86 -16.37 -30.29
CA LEU A 244 -1.47 -16.73 -28.94
C LEU A 244 -0.12 -17.47 -28.97
N SER A 245 0.70 -17.19 -27.97
CA SER A 245 1.91 -17.97 -27.70
C SER A 245 1.51 -19.40 -27.32
N PRO A 246 2.05 -20.43 -28.00
CA PRO A 246 1.76 -21.83 -27.68
C PRO A 246 2.44 -22.31 -26.38
N HIS A 247 3.35 -21.52 -25.80
CA HIS A 247 4.07 -21.87 -24.57
C HIS A 247 3.44 -21.29 -23.30
N ASP A 248 2.68 -20.21 -23.44
CA ASP A 248 2.03 -19.57 -22.32
C ASP A 248 0.64 -20.16 -22.07
N GLN A 249 0.19 -20.12 -20.81
CA GLN A 249 -1.12 -20.64 -20.45
C GLN A 249 -2.22 -19.88 -21.21
N ILE A 250 -3.09 -20.59 -21.91
CA ILE A 250 -4.24 -19.99 -22.61
C ILE A 250 -5.47 -20.04 -21.71
N VAL A 251 -6.12 -18.89 -21.50
CA VAL A 251 -7.34 -18.76 -20.70
C VAL A 251 -8.34 -17.89 -21.44
N ALA A 252 -9.62 -18.24 -21.39
CA ALA A 252 -10.69 -17.40 -21.91
C ALA A 252 -11.01 -16.26 -20.92
N ASP A 253 -11.19 -15.04 -21.44
CA ASP A 253 -11.72 -13.91 -20.67
C ASP A 253 -13.23 -14.05 -20.42
N ASP A 254 -13.81 -13.09 -19.70
CA ASP A 254 -15.25 -13.08 -19.35
C ASP A 254 -16.17 -13.00 -20.59
N ASN A 255 -15.62 -12.55 -21.73
CA ASN A 255 -16.31 -12.46 -23.01
C ASN A 255 -16.04 -13.67 -23.92
N GLY A 256 -15.25 -14.65 -23.45
CA GLY A 256 -14.88 -15.85 -24.18
C GLY A 256 -13.68 -15.70 -25.11
N HIS A 257 -13.01 -14.54 -25.17
CA HIS A 257 -11.80 -14.38 -25.99
C HIS A 257 -10.63 -15.09 -25.32
N GLN A 258 -9.86 -15.84 -26.10
CA GLN A 258 -8.69 -16.53 -25.60
C GLN A 258 -7.48 -15.59 -25.49
N CYS A 259 -6.81 -15.61 -24.36
CA CYS A 259 -5.61 -14.81 -24.08
C CYS A 259 -4.52 -15.66 -23.45
N ASN A 260 -3.26 -15.28 -23.63
CA ASN A 260 -2.17 -15.86 -22.84
C ASN A 260 -2.15 -15.21 -21.44
N LYS A 261 -1.96 -16.04 -20.40
CA LYS A 261 -1.75 -15.60 -19.02
C LYS A 261 -0.28 -15.71 -18.66
N VAL A 262 0.29 -14.59 -18.26
CA VAL A 262 1.72 -14.46 -17.95
C VAL A 262 1.89 -13.93 -16.53
N VAL A 263 2.72 -14.62 -15.73
CA VAL A 263 3.08 -14.17 -14.39
C VAL A 263 4.34 -13.33 -14.45
N VAL A 264 4.21 -12.05 -14.16
CA VAL A 264 5.31 -11.10 -14.04
C VAL A 264 5.79 -11.09 -12.59
N LYS A 265 7.11 -11.24 -12.42
CA LYS A 265 7.77 -11.16 -11.12
C LYS A 265 8.26 -9.72 -10.88
N GLN A 266 8.58 -9.43 -9.63
CA GLN A 266 9.20 -8.16 -9.29
C GLN A 266 10.53 -7.96 -10.04
N PRO A 267 10.77 -6.78 -10.63
CA PRO A 267 12.02 -6.50 -11.32
C PRO A 267 13.19 -6.52 -10.35
N LYS A 268 14.35 -6.97 -10.83
CA LYS A 268 15.60 -6.94 -10.06
C LYS A 268 16.11 -5.51 -9.93
N ALA A 269 16.59 -5.16 -8.76
CA ALA A 269 17.18 -3.86 -8.48
C ALA A 269 18.17 -3.92 -7.29
N PHE A 270 19.01 -2.90 -7.18
CA PHE A 270 19.82 -2.63 -6.02
C PHE A 270 19.12 -1.59 -5.15
N HIS A 271 18.89 -1.91 -3.88
CA HIS A 271 18.26 -1.00 -2.93
C HIS A 271 19.29 -0.59 -1.90
N ILE A 272 19.66 0.68 -1.91
CA ILE A 272 20.65 1.23 -1.00
C ILE A 272 19.93 1.96 0.13
N LEU A 273 20.16 1.55 1.36
CA LEU A 273 19.76 2.26 2.57
C LEU A 273 21.00 2.92 3.17
N TYR A 274 21.01 4.25 3.22
CA TYR A 274 22.17 5.05 3.62
C TYR A 274 21.88 5.84 4.89
N ALA A 275 22.70 5.63 5.91
CA ALA A 275 22.67 6.40 7.15
C ALA A 275 23.58 7.62 7.03
N THR A 276 23.02 8.82 7.15
CA THR A 276 23.78 10.07 7.01
C THR A 276 23.21 11.19 7.85
N GLY A 277 24.07 12.10 8.31
CA GLY A 277 23.66 13.36 8.93
C GLY A 277 23.28 14.46 7.93
N TRP A 278 23.39 14.19 6.62
CA TRP A 278 23.09 15.17 5.57
C TRP A 278 21.58 15.35 5.36
N ASP A 279 21.17 16.57 4.99
CA ASP A 279 19.78 16.87 4.65
C ASP A 279 19.41 16.38 3.24
N GLN A 280 20.37 16.36 2.33
CA GLN A 280 20.25 15.86 0.96
C GLN A 280 21.51 15.10 0.58
N ALA A 281 21.35 14.05 -0.21
CA ALA A 281 22.47 13.27 -0.72
C ALA A 281 22.18 12.78 -2.14
N VAL A 282 23.22 12.71 -2.96
CA VAL A 282 23.18 12.16 -4.31
C VAL A 282 24.09 10.94 -4.37
N MET A 283 23.55 9.81 -4.82
CA MET A 283 24.36 8.62 -5.06
C MET A 283 24.87 8.63 -6.49
N VAL A 284 26.19 8.61 -6.66
CA VAL A 284 26.83 8.46 -7.97
C VAL A 284 27.18 6.99 -8.16
N TYR A 285 26.67 6.37 -9.21
CA TYR A 285 26.70 4.93 -9.38
C TYR A 285 26.96 4.50 -10.83
N ARG A 286 27.36 3.25 -11.02
CA ARG A 286 27.30 2.54 -12.30
C ARG A 286 27.00 1.06 -12.07
N VAL A 287 26.25 0.45 -12.98
CA VAL A 287 26.02 -1.01 -12.99
C VAL A 287 26.99 -1.64 -13.97
N VAL A 288 27.90 -2.47 -13.48
CA VAL A 288 28.93 -3.11 -14.29
C VAL A 288 28.46 -4.51 -14.70
N ASP A 289 28.18 -4.69 -15.99
CA ASP A 289 27.97 -6.02 -16.58
C ASP A 289 29.32 -6.61 -17.00
N PRO A 290 29.72 -7.77 -16.47
CA PRO A 290 30.99 -8.41 -16.82
C PRO A 290 31.09 -8.80 -18.30
N ASN A 291 29.97 -8.88 -19.02
CA ASN A 291 29.90 -9.26 -20.43
C ASN A 291 29.77 -8.05 -21.38
N ALA A 292 29.63 -6.84 -20.85
CA ALA A 292 29.52 -5.64 -21.67
C ALA A 292 30.84 -5.33 -22.38
N LYS A 293 30.77 -5.02 -23.68
CA LYS A 293 31.94 -4.68 -24.51
C LYS A 293 32.54 -3.30 -24.18
N SER A 294 31.79 -2.44 -23.50
CA SER A 294 32.19 -1.09 -23.08
C SER A 294 31.96 -0.90 -21.59
N GLY A 295 32.80 -0.07 -20.95
CA GLY A 295 32.63 0.27 -19.53
C GLY A 295 31.33 1.05 -19.28
N ALA A 296 30.68 0.77 -18.16
CA ALA A 296 29.46 1.46 -17.75
C ALA A 296 29.74 2.94 -17.40
N SER A 297 28.87 3.83 -17.88
CA SER A 297 28.91 5.26 -17.54
C SER A 297 28.45 5.48 -16.10
N TRP A 298 29.08 6.44 -15.41
CA TRP A 298 28.60 6.93 -14.13
C TRP A 298 27.30 7.71 -14.33
N GLN A 299 26.35 7.48 -13.42
CA GLN A 299 25.05 8.10 -13.36
C GLN A 299 24.81 8.61 -11.94
N GLU A 300 23.86 9.50 -11.78
CA GLU A 300 23.51 10.08 -10.49
C GLU A 300 22.05 9.78 -10.17
N VAL A 301 21.76 9.49 -8.91
CA VAL A 301 20.40 9.35 -8.41
C VAL A 301 20.27 10.05 -7.06
N PRO A 302 19.34 11.01 -6.91
CA PRO A 302 19.03 11.60 -5.62
C PRO A 302 18.61 10.53 -4.62
N MET A 303 19.21 10.53 -3.45
CA MET A 303 18.80 9.67 -2.35
C MET A 303 17.60 10.30 -1.65
N ARG A 304 16.52 9.53 -1.54
CA ARG A 304 15.26 9.97 -0.95
C ARG A 304 15.29 9.75 0.55
N SER A 305 14.91 10.78 1.32
CA SER A 305 14.62 10.62 2.75
C SER A 305 13.61 9.50 2.93
N THR A 306 13.98 8.49 3.70
CA THR A 306 13.07 7.40 4.01
C THR A 306 12.23 7.79 5.22
N PRO A 307 11.00 7.28 5.31
CA PRO A 307 10.26 7.32 6.57
C PRO A 307 10.89 6.37 7.61
N SER A 308 12.00 5.68 7.31
CA SER A 308 12.70 4.78 8.24
C SER A 308 13.27 5.57 9.41
N ARG A 309 13.09 5.04 10.62
CA ARG A 309 13.04 5.86 11.83
C ARG A 309 14.16 5.55 12.82
N SER A 310 15.19 4.83 12.39
CA SER A 310 16.43 4.77 13.17
C SER A 310 17.10 6.11 12.93
N SER A 311 17.43 6.84 13.97
CA SER A 311 18.53 7.80 13.88
C SER A 311 19.80 6.97 14.01
N PRO A 312 20.46 6.54 12.90
CA PRO A 312 21.85 6.11 13.01
C PRO A 312 22.58 7.19 13.79
N ALA A 313 23.39 6.85 14.79
CA ALA A 313 23.93 7.82 15.76
C ALA A 313 24.40 9.12 15.07
N GLY A 314 23.57 10.17 15.13
CA GLY A 314 23.81 11.48 14.49
C GLY A 314 23.14 11.78 13.12
N GLY A 315 22.16 11.02 12.61
CA GLY A 315 21.54 11.34 11.30
C GLY A 315 20.22 10.65 10.95
N LYS A 316 19.90 10.65 9.65
CA LYS A 316 18.67 10.15 8.97
C LYS A 316 19.00 8.94 8.10
N TRP A 317 17.97 8.18 7.71
CA TRP A 317 18.07 7.21 6.62
C TRP A 317 17.58 7.80 5.30
N MET A 318 18.42 7.67 4.28
CA MET A 318 18.05 7.91 2.89
C MET A 318 18.07 6.60 2.11
N SER A 319 17.38 6.57 0.97
CA SER A 319 17.39 5.42 0.09
C SER A 319 17.49 5.80 -1.37
N ALA A 320 18.15 4.93 -2.13
CA ALA A 320 18.14 4.96 -3.58
C ALA A 320 17.83 3.56 -4.10
N THR A 321 17.12 3.49 -5.21
CA THR A 321 16.90 2.24 -5.93
C THR A 321 17.49 2.38 -7.32
N VAL A 322 18.37 1.45 -7.68
CA VAL A 322 19.02 1.38 -8.99
C VAL A 322 18.52 0.13 -9.72
N PRO A 323 18.00 0.26 -10.96
CA PRO A 323 17.57 -0.89 -11.75
C PRO A 323 18.74 -1.85 -12.02
N ALA A 324 18.45 -3.15 -12.08
CA ALA A 324 19.42 -4.16 -12.46
C ALA A 324 18.97 -4.89 -13.74
N PRO A 325 19.20 -4.29 -14.92
CA PRO A 325 18.68 -4.82 -16.19
C PRO A 325 19.35 -6.12 -16.64
N GLY A 326 20.54 -6.41 -16.12
CA GLY A 326 21.32 -7.59 -16.49
C GLY A 326 22.10 -8.18 -15.30
N PRO A 327 22.87 -9.26 -15.54
CA PRO A 327 23.81 -9.77 -14.56
C PRO A 327 24.92 -8.73 -14.35
N GLY A 328 25.22 -8.40 -13.09
CA GLY A 328 26.25 -7.41 -12.80
C GLY A 328 26.29 -7.01 -11.33
N HIS A 329 27.27 -6.18 -11.00
CA HIS A 329 27.44 -5.58 -9.68
C HIS A 329 27.26 -4.06 -9.76
N LEU A 330 26.84 -3.45 -8.65
CA LEU A 330 26.75 -2.00 -8.52
C LEU A 330 28.05 -1.46 -7.94
N GLU A 331 28.57 -0.39 -8.52
CA GLU A 331 29.64 0.43 -7.93
C GLU A 331 29.09 1.82 -7.63
N PHE A 332 29.34 2.38 -6.43
CA PHE A 332 28.83 3.70 -6.09
C PHE A 332 29.61 4.44 -4.99
N TRP A 333 29.43 5.75 -4.92
CA TRP A 333 29.72 6.60 -3.74
C TRP A 333 28.58 7.58 -3.52
N VAL A 334 28.60 8.31 -2.40
CA VAL A 334 27.56 9.29 -2.09
C VAL A 334 28.18 10.67 -1.92
N LEU A 335 27.49 11.70 -2.41
CA LEU A 335 27.83 13.11 -2.28
C LEU A 335 26.80 13.82 -1.39
N ALA A 336 27.24 14.79 -0.59
CA ALA A 336 26.35 15.68 0.15
C ALA A 336 25.76 16.76 -0.77
N GLY A 337 24.46 17.06 -0.62
CA GLY A 337 23.79 18.17 -1.34
C GLY A 337 22.75 17.73 -2.37
N SER A 338 22.17 18.71 -3.07
CA SER A 338 21.11 18.56 -4.08
C SER A 338 21.58 18.64 -5.53
N ASP A 339 22.75 19.21 -5.79
CA ASP A 339 23.17 19.55 -7.16
C ASP A 339 23.91 18.42 -7.86
N SER A 340 23.38 18.04 -9.01
CA SER A 340 23.86 17.01 -9.93
C SER A 340 25.04 17.45 -10.82
N SER A 341 25.82 18.44 -10.35
CA SER A 341 27.00 18.91 -11.05
C SER A 341 28.23 18.58 -10.23
N ALA A 342 28.89 17.48 -10.57
CA ALA A 342 30.16 17.01 -10.01
C ALA A 342 31.36 18.00 -10.16
N ALA A 343 31.12 19.28 -10.49
CA ALA A 343 32.13 20.27 -10.85
C ALA A 343 32.53 21.23 -9.71
N SER A 344 31.98 21.11 -8.50
CA SER A 344 32.25 22.09 -7.42
C SER A 344 32.42 21.53 -6.01
N PHE A 345 32.94 20.31 -5.83
CA PHE A 345 33.18 19.74 -4.49
C PHE A 345 34.67 19.50 -4.27
N SER A 346 35.29 20.31 -3.41
CA SER A 346 36.74 20.33 -3.17
C SER A 346 37.14 19.95 -1.75
N THR A 347 36.26 19.34 -0.95
CA THR A 347 36.58 18.90 0.41
C THR A 347 36.21 17.44 0.67
N GLN A 348 37.00 16.77 1.50
CA GLN A 348 36.87 15.35 1.83
C GLN A 348 35.65 15.06 2.72
N ASP A 349 35.01 16.10 3.28
CA ASP A 349 33.84 16.01 4.17
C ASP A 349 32.48 15.96 3.43
N GLU A 350 32.48 16.14 2.10
CA GLU A 350 31.27 16.18 1.25
C GLU A 350 31.05 14.88 0.46
N ILE A 351 31.91 13.86 0.65
CA ILE A 351 31.91 12.60 -0.09
C ILE A 351 32.01 11.42 0.87
N ASP A 352 31.08 10.46 0.77
CA ASP A 352 31.11 9.19 1.48
C ASP A 352 31.60 8.06 0.56
N ARG A 353 32.78 7.52 0.88
CA ARG A 353 33.49 6.43 0.17
C ARG A 353 34.10 5.44 1.16
N PRO A 354 34.35 4.18 0.76
CA PRO A 354 34.96 3.20 1.64
C PRO A 354 36.38 3.61 2.04
N LEU A 355 36.76 3.29 3.29
CA LEU A 355 38.11 3.51 3.80
C LEU A 355 39.15 2.80 2.92
N GLY A 356 39.94 3.57 2.17
CA GLY A 356 41.01 3.07 1.30
C GLY A 356 40.56 2.53 -0.06
N GLY A 357 39.32 2.79 -0.48
CA GLY A 357 38.80 2.43 -1.81
C GLY A 357 38.12 3.61 -2.52
N GLU A 358 37.90 3.48 -3.83
CA GLU A 358 37.27 4.54 -4.64
C GLU A 358 35.74 4.51 -4.58
N PHE A 359 35.13 3.34 -4.42
CA PHE A 359 33.69 3.14 -4.44
C PHE A 359 33.26 1.89 -3.65
N TYR A 360 32.03 1.91 -3.16
CA TYR A 360 31.34 0.76 -2.60
C TYR A 360 30.92 -0.22 -3.70
N VAL A 361 30.85 -1.51 -3.39
CA VAL A 361 30.47 -2.57 -4.34
C VAL A 361 29.33 -3.43 -3.79
N CYS A 362 28.26 -3.56 -4.56
CA CYS A 362 27.18 -4.51 -4.32
C CYS A 362 27.29 -5.69 -5.32
N PRO A 363 27.63 -6.91 -4.89
CA PRO A 363 27.96 -8.03 -5.79
C PRO A 363 26.79 -8.52 -6.66
N GLY A 364 25.56 -8.14 -6.35
CA GLY A 364 24.39 -8.46 -7.17
C GLY A 364 23.13 -7.74 -6.69
N PRO A 365 22.01 -7.84 -7.43
CA PRO A 365 20.76 -7.18 -7.07
C PRO A 365 20.26 -7.63 -5.68
N GLY A 366 19.70 -6.69 -4.92
CA GLY A 366 19.26 -6.92 -3.54
C GLY A 366 19.39 -5.67 -2.67
N GLY A 367 19.13 -5.84 -1.37
CA GLY A 367 19.25 -4.77 -0.38
C GLY A 367 20.67 -4.62 0.17
N TYR A 368 21.15 -3.38 0.27
CA TYR A 368 22.41 -3.02 0.91
C TYR A 368 22.26 -1.84 1.88
N LYS A 369 22.86 -1.97 3.06
CA LYS A 369 22.87 -0.95 4.11
C LYS A 369 24.26 -0.35 4.20
N LEU A 370 24.36 0.96 4.02
CA LEU A 370 25.56 1.77 4.18
C LEU A 370 25.43 2.60 5.45
N ALA A 371 26.31 2.36 6.42
CA ALA A 371 26.39 3.16 7.64
C ALA A 371 27.83 3.21 8.16
N ASN A 372 28.29 4.39 8.57
CA ASN A 372 29.64 4.60 9.12
C ASN A 372 30.73 4.02 8.20
N GLY A 373 30.64 4.28 6.90
CA GLY A 373 31.58 3.80 5.90
C GLY A 373 31.56 2.28 5.64
N ARG A 374 30.53 1.57 6.14
CA ARG A 374 30.42 0.10 6.01
C ARG A 374 29.17 -0.27 5.24
N LEU A 375 29.38 -0.88 4.07
CA LEU A 375 28.32 -1.49 3.27
C LEU A 375 28.11 -2.95 3.70
N ARG A 376 26.86 -3.35 3.91
CA ARG A 376 26.49 -4.74 4.23
C ARG A 376 25.28 -5.16 3.42
N PRO A 377 25.25 -6.37 2.85
CA PRO A 377 24.02 -6.90 2.30
C PRO A 377 22.99 -7.01 3.42
N PHE A 378 21.74 -6.69 3.11
CA PHE A 378 20.61 -6.99 3.98
C PHE A 378 19.56 -7.71 3.16
N LYS A 379 18.95 -8.72 3.78
CA LYS A 379 17.74 -9.30 3.23
C LYS A 379 16.64 -8.28 3.45
N ARG A 380 16.21 -7.59 2.40
CA ARG A 380 14.94 -6.86 2.45
C ARG A 380 13.87 -7.93 2.61
N ALA A 381 13.37 -8.10 3.83
CA ALA A 381 12.39 -9.14 4.12
C ALA A 381 11.00 -8.77 3.60
N THR A 382 10.81 -7.53 3.15
CA THR A 382 9.51 -6.93 2.88
C THR A 382 9.51 -6.13 1.58
N GLU A 383 9.59 -6.84 0.45
CA GLU A 383 9.13 -6.28 -0.81
C GLU A 383 7.85 -6.97 -1.26
N PRO A 384 6.76 -6.21 -1.52
CA PRO A 384 6.65 -4.76 -1.32
C PRO A 384 6.57 -4.35 0.18
N PRO A 385 6.76 -3.05 0.53
CA PRO A 385 6.76 -2.58 1.92
C PRO A 385 5.51 -2.99 2.71
N VAL A 386 5.61 -3.05 4.04
CA VAL A 386 4.45 -3.36 4.91
C VAL A 386 3.70 -2.07 5.22
N MET A 387 2.38 -2.12 5.23
CA MET A 387 1.56 -1.10 5.89
C MET A 387 0.93 -1.71 7.13
N LEU A 388 1.28 -1.20 8.31
CA LEU A 388 0.60 -1.57 9.55
C LEU A 388 -0.43 -0.50 9.88
N VAL A 389 -1.68 -0.92 10.05
CA VAL A 389 -2.80 -0.08 10.48
C VAL A 389 -3.27 -0.58 11.83
N SER A 390 -3.00 0.18 12.88
CA SER A 390 -3.28 -0.23 14.26
C SER A 390 -4.36 0.65 14.86
N ASP A 391 -5.28 0.06 15.62
CA ASP A 391 -5.97 0.83 16.66
C ASP A 391 -4.95 1.33 17.71
N LEU A 392 -5.35 2.32 18.50
CA LEU A 392 -4.53 2.88 19.56
C LEU A 392 -4.84 2.27 20.92
N ASP A 393 -6.06 2.46 21.42
CA ASP A 393 -6.40 2.29 22.83
C ASP A 393 -6.69 0.81 23.12
N GLY A 394 -5.84 0.17 23.91
CA GLY A 394 -5.91 -1.28 24.14
C GLY A 394 -5.12 -2.10 23.12
N THR A 395 -4.71 -1.49 21.99
CA THR A 395 -3.92 -2.14 20.94
C THR A 395 -2.48 -1.63 20.89
N MET A 396 -2.22 -0.38 20.51
CA MET A 396 -0.86 0.17 20.46
C MET A 396 -0.42 0.75 21.82
N VAL A 397 -1.36 1.32 22.58
CA VAL A 397 -1.13 1.97 23.86
C VAL A 397 -2.09 1.44 24.92
N GLY A 398 -1.73 1.63 26.19
CA GLY A 398 -2.59 1.37 27.33
C GLY A 398 -2.12 2.15 28.56
N ASP A 399 -2.74 1.87 29.70
CA ASP A 399 -2.59 2.67 30.92
C ASP A 399 -1.61 2.07 31.93
N THR A 400 -0.93 0.96 31.59
CA THR A 400 0.00 0.28 32.51
C THR A 400 1.46 0.46 32.09
N PRO A 401 2.42 0.36 33.03
CA PRO A 401 3.85 0.38 32.71
C PRO A 401 4.27 -0.72 31.71
N GLU A 402 3.60 -1.87 31.73
CA GLU A 402 3.84 -2.96 30.78
C GLU A 402 3.43 -2.56 29.36
N PHE A 403 2.29 -1.86 29.20
CA PHE A 403 1.88 -1.29 27.92
C PHE A 403 2.87 -0.23 27.43
N ASP A 404 3.35 0.65 28.30
CA ASP A 404 4.38 1.64 27.94
C ASP A 404 5.68 0.98 27.46
N SER A 405 6.12 -0.08 28.15
CA SER A 405 7.29 -0.87 27.75
C SER A 405 7.08 -1.57 26.40
N ALA A 406 5.90 -2.15 26.17
CA ALA A 406 5.56 -2.77 24.90
C ALA A 406 5.45 -1.75 23.76
N THR A 407 4.89 -0.57 24.03
CA THR A 407 4.78 0.55 23.08
C THR A 407 6.18 1.03 22.67
N ASP A 408 7.07 1.23 23.64
CA ASP A 408 8.45 1.64 23.38
C ASP A 408 9.25 0.54 22.65
N ALA A 409 9.01 -0.73 22.99
CA ALA A 409 9.61 -1.85 22.28
C ALA A 409 9.13 -1.93 20.83
N PHE A 410 7.83 -1.73 20.58
CA PHE A 410 7.27 -1.64 19.24
C PHE A 410 7.85 -0.46 18.49
N ARG A 411 7.93 0.72 19.11
CA ARG A 411 8.61 1.87 18.52
C ARG A 411 10.05 1.47 18.17
N HIS A 412 10.85 0.99 19.11
CA HIS A 412 12.22 0.59 18.82
C HIS A 412 12.33 -0.42 17.66
N TYR A 413 11.46 -1.43 17.63
CA TYR A 413 11.35 -2.41 16.55
C TYR A 413 11.00 -1.74 15.21
N TRP A 414 9.90 -1.00 15.15
CA TRP A 414 9.40 -0.34 13.96
C TRP A 414 10.37 0.72 13.42
N GLU A 415 11.07 1.40 14.33
CA GLU A 415 11.97 2.49 14.01
C GLU A 415 13.34 1.98 13.58
N ASN A 416 13.91 1.02 14.30
CA ASN A 416 15.31 0.62 14.11
C ASN A 416 15.48 -0.64 13.26
N ASN A 417 14.40 -1.34 12.91
CA ASN A 417 14.47 -2.50 12.03
C ASN A 417 14.52 -2.06 10.56
N SER A 418 15.69 -2.21 9.94
CA SER A 418 15.86 -1.92 8.51
C SER A 418 15.06 -2.83 7.58
N ALA A 419 14.58 -3.99 8.05
CA ALA A 419 13.64 -4.82 7.30
C ALA A 419 12.25 -4.15 7.19
N LEU A 420 11.95 -3.10 7.96
CA LEU A 420 10.73 -2.30 7.82
C LEU A 420 11.00 -0.96 7.12
N ALA A 421 12.15 -0.82 6.44
CA ALA A 421 12.44 0.38 5.68
C ALA A 421 11.40 0.61 4.58
N ASN A 422 10.92 1.86 4.49
CA ASN A 422 9.82 2.29 3.61
C ASN A 422 8.43 1.71 3.94
N SER A 423 8.28 1.01 5.06
CA SER A 423 6.96 0.61 5.58
C SER A 423 6.18 1.82 6.12
N VAL A 424 4.86 1.70 6.12
CA VAL A 424 3.91 2.77 6.48
C VAL A 424 3.22 2.41 7.79
N LEU A 425 3.30 3.28 8.80
CA LEU A 425 2.54 3.14 10.04
C LEU A 425 1.31 4.03 9.99
N VAL A 426 0.15 3.44 10.23
CA VAL A 426 -1.13 4.15 10.31
C VAL A 426 -1.77 3.87 11.65
N TYR A 427 -2.22 4.93 12.32
CA TYR A 427 -3.11 4.78 13.48
C TYR A 427 -4.55 5.04 13.07
N ASN A 428 -5.43 4.09 13.36
CA ASN A 428 -6.85 4.12 13.00
C ASN A 428 -7.72 4.12 14.26
N THR A 429 -7.95 5.32 14.79
CA THR A 429 -8.48 5.54 16.13
C THR A 429 -9.80 6.31 16.11
N GLY A 430 -10.60 6.14 17.16
CA GLY A 430 -11.76 6.99 17.45
C GLY A 430 -11.38 8.39 17.97
N ARG A 431 -10.15 8.59 18.44
CA ARG A 431 -9.65 9.88 18.96
C ARG A 431 -9.66 10.96 17.89
N SER A 432 -9.84 12.22 18.29
CA SER A 432 -9.57 13.38 17.42
C SER A 432 -8.06 13.62 17.27
N VAL A 433 -7.66 14.40 16.26
CA VAL A 433 -6.24 14.75 16.06
C VAL A 433 -5.65 15.47 17.27
N GLY A 434 -6.43 16.32 17.95
CA GLY A 434 -5.99 17.01 19.17
C GLY A 434 -5.73 16.03 20.33
N GLN A 435 -6.64 15.08 20.55
CA GLN A 435 -6.46 14.03 21.56
C GLN A 435 -5.25 13.14 21.26
N PHE A 436 -5.00 12.83 19.98
CA PHE A 436 -3.81 12.10 19.58
C PHE A 436 -2.52 12.89 19.84
N VAL A 437 -2.48 14.20 19.54
CA VAL A 437 -1.32 15.05 19.83
C VAL A 437 -1.03 15.11 21.33
N SER A 438 -2.07 15.23 22.16
CA SER A 438 -1.91 15.17 23.63
C SER A 438 -1.35 13.82 24.09
N LEU A 439 -1.87 12.70 23.54
CA LEU A 439 -1.37 11.36 23.84
C LEU A 439 0.11 11.20 23.46
N LEU A 440 0.50 11.72 22.29
CA LEU A 440 1.89 11.66 21.83
C LEU A 440 2.84 12.38 22.80
N ALA A 441 2.41 13.54 23.33
CA ALA A 441 3.16 14.28 24.35
C ALA A 441 3.22 13.52 25.69
N GLU A 442 2.10 12.94 26.12
CA GLU A 442 2.00 12.15 27.36
C GLU A 442 2.92 10.92 27.35
N LYS A 443 3.04 10.24 26.21
CA LYS A 443 3.89 9.05 26.07
C LYS A 443 5.39 9.36 25.99
N GLU A 444 5.82 10.62 26.13
CA GLU A 444 7.22 11.03 26.29
C GLU A 444 8.19 10.42 25.24
N GLY A 445 7.75 10.30 23.99
CA GLY A 445 8.56 9.73 22.91
C GLY A 445 8.63 8.20 22.87
N ARG A 446 7.87 7.48 23.71
CA ARG A 446 7.71 6.01 23.64
C ARG A 446 6.80 5.57 22.50
N LEU A 447 5.84 6.40 22.09
CA LEU A 447 4.93 6.12 20.99
C LEU A 447 5.53 6.50 19.64
N ALA A 448 5.53 5.57 18.69
CA ALA A 448 5.98 5.83 17.33
C ALA A 448 5.06 6.85 16.63
N VAL A 449 5.62 7.91 16.02
CA VAL A 449 4.82 8.92 15.29
C VAL A 449 4.33 8.33 13.96
N PRO A 450 3.03 8.14 13.69
CA PRO A 450 2.60 7.45 12.47
C PRO A 450 2.89 8.27 11.20
N ASP A 451 2.84 7.61 10.04
CA ASP A 451 2.90 8.23 8.71
C ASP A 451 1.55 8.87 8.35
N VAL A 452 0.46 8.20 8.74
CA VAL A 452 -0.92 8.64 8.54
C VAL A 452 -1.71 8.44 9.82
N LEU A 453 -2.58 9.39 10.14
CA LEU A 453 -3.54 9.27 11.22
C LEU A 453 -4.96 9.25 10.63
N ILE A 454 -5.70 8.20 10.93
CA ILE A 454 -7.14 8.10 10.63
C ILE A 454 -7.87 8.35 11.96
N THR A 455 -8.69 9.40 11.99
CA THR A 455 -9.43 9.81 13.20
C THR A 455 -10.93 9.79 12.99
N ALA A 456 -11.67 9.98 14.09
CA ALA A 456 -13.12 10.13 14.08
C ALA A 456 -13.83 9.00 13.31
N VAL A 457 -13.43 7.76 13.59
CA VAL A 457 -14.00 6.53 13.02
C VAL A 457 -13.88 6.46 11.49
N GLY A 458 -12.78 6.99 10.94
CA GLY A 458 -12.52 6.97 9.50
C GLY A 458 -13.14 8.12 8.73
N THR A 459 -13.57 9.21 9.38
CA THR A 459 -14.11 10.39 8.69
C THR A 459 -13.06 11.45 8.39
N LYS A 460 -11.85 11.29 8.92
CA LYS A 460 -10.72 12.19 8.69
C LYS A 460 -9.44 11.38 8.48
N VAL A 461 -8.66 11.77 7.48
CA VAL A 461 -7.33 11.23 7.17
C VAL A 461 -6.36 12.40 7.26
N TRP A 462 -5.31 12.24 8.06
CA TRP A 462 -4.28 13.25 8.28
C TRP A 462 -2.92 12.72 7.85
N LEU A 463 -2.22 13.54 7.06
CA LEU A 463 -0.87 13.26 6.59
C LEU A 463 0.13 14.07 7.43
N LEU A 464 1.24 13.45 7.78
CA LEU A 464 2.31 14.11 8.54
C LEU A 464 3.05 15.12 7.65
N GLU A 465 3.12 16.38 8.09
CA GLU A 465 3.88 17.45 7.42
C GLU A 465 5.26 17.67 8.07
N GLY A 466 6.23 18.16 7.28
CA GLY A 466 7.60 18.43 7.75
C GLY A 466 8.52 17.20 7.92
N ASN A 467 9.69 17.43 8.53
CA ASN A 467 10.68 16.42 8.93
C ASN A 467 10.44 15.98 10.37
N ARG A 468 10.47 14.67 10.63
CA ARG A 468 10.19 14.03 11.93
C ARG A 468 11.12 14.44 13.09
N GLU A 469 12.24 15.08 12.80
CA GLU A 469 13.29 15.42 13.79
C GLU A 469 12.90 16.49 14.81
N HIS A 470 11.84 17.27 14.54
CA HIS A 470 11.38 18.34 15.44
C HIS A 470 10.09 17.96 16.17
N SER A 471 9.95 16.69 16.59
CA SER A 471 8.74 16.14 17.21
C SER A 471 8.50 16.62 18.65
N THR A 472 8.30 17.93 18.80
CA THR A 472 7.55 18.54 19.90
C THR A 472 6.22 19.16 19.43
N GLY A 473 5.91 19.08 18.12
CA GLY A 473 4.62 19.53 17.58
C GLY A 473 4.41 19.08 16.13
N SER A 474 3.95 17.84 15.95
CA SER A 474 3.63 17.28 14.63
C SER A 474 2.54 18.10 13.94
N VAL A 475 2.86 18.73 12.82
CA VAL A 475 1.88 19.41 11.96
C VAL A 475 1.17 18.33 11.14
N TRP A 476 -0.15 18.26 11.29
CA TRP A 476 -1.01 17.32 10.59
C TRP A 476 -1.84 18.07 9.56
N ARG A 477 -1.75 17.68 8.29
CA ARG A 477 -2.60 18.22 7.24
C ARG A 477 -3.68 17.22 6.87
N GLU A 478 -4.92 17.71 6.83
CA GLU A 478 -6.04 16.91 6.36
C GLU A 478 -5.90 16.56 4.87
N ASP A 479 -6.26 15.34 4.51
CA ASP A 479 -6.36 14.91 3.12
C ASP A 479 -7.70 15.37 2.51
N GLU A 480 -7.64 16.44 1.71
CA GLU A 480 -8.79 17.02 1.02
C GLU A 480 -9.46 16.06 0.02
N MET A 481 -8.70 15.13 -0.57
CA MET A 481 -9.25 14.16 -1.52
C MET A 481 -10.09 13.11 -0.79
N TRP A 482 -9.67 12.72 0.41
CA TRP A 482 -10.50 11.88 1.29
C TRP A 482 -11.78 12.60 1.70
N ALA A 483 -11.66 13.85 2.19
CA ALA A 483 -12.82 14.64 2.61
C ALA A 483 -13.86 14.80 1.48
N LYS A 484 -13.41 15.11 0.26
CA LYS A 484 -14.28 15.23 -0.92
C LYS A 484 -14.97 13.91 -1.28
N ARG A 485 -14.30 12.77 -1.05
CA ARG A 485 -14.91 11.45 -1.28
C ARG A 485 -16.08 11.19 -0.34
N LEU A 486 -16.03 11.73 0.89
CA LEU A 486 -17.10 11.56 1.87
C LEU A 486 -18.37 12.35 1.55
N ASP A 487 -18.30 13.37 0.69
CA ASP A 487 -19.47 14.15 0.25
C ASP A 487 -20.47 13.31 -0.57
N GLU A 488 -20.03 12.19 -1.15
CA GLU A 488 -20.86 11.38 -2.03
C GLU A 488 -22.05 10.75 -1.28
N GLY A 489 -23.24 11.31 -1.50
CA GLY A 489 -24.47 10.86 -0.85
C GLY A 489 -24.62 11.31 0.60
N TRP A 490 -23.75 12.21 1.07
CA TRP A 490 -23.82 12.81 2.39
C TRP A 490 -24.39 14.23 2.33
N ASP A 491 -25.24 14.57 3.31
CA ASP A 491 -25.83 15.90 3.46
C ASP A 491 -26.00 16.16 4.96
N LEU A 492 -25.09 16.95 5.53
CA LEU A 492 -25.01 17.16 6.97
C LEU A 492 -26.30 17.75 7.55
N GLU A 493 -26.95 18.68 6.83
CA GLU A 493 -28.16 19.33 7.36
C GLU A 493 -29.34 18.35 7.38
N LYS A 494 -29.46 17.49 6.37
CA LYS A 494 -30.47 16.41 6.41
C LYS A 494 -30.20 15.42 7.54
N VAL A 495 -28.94 15.07 7.79
CA VAL A 495 -28.57 14.20 8.92
C VAL A 495 -28.94 14.86 10.25
N ARG A 496 -28.68 16.16 10.41
CA ARG A 496 -29.08 16.94 11.59
C ARG A 496 -30.60 16.96 11.78
N VAL A 497 -31.38 17.14 10.71
CA VAL A 497 -32.85 17.08 10.78
C VAL A 497 -33.33 15.71 11.27
N VAL A 498 -32.77 14.63 10.72
CA VAL A 498 -33.11 13.26 11.16
C VAL A 498 -32.71 13.03 12.61
N GLY A 499 -31.51 13.50 13.02
CA GLY A 499 -31.04 13.42 14.40
C GLY A 499 -31.93 14.19 15.39
N ARG A 500 -32.36 15.40 15.04
CA ARG A 500 -33.31 16.19 15.86
C ARG A 500 -34.64 15.46 16.03
N SER A 501 -35.13 14.82 14.97
CA SER A 501 -36.34 13.99 15.03
C SER A 501 -36.17 12.79 15.96
N ALA A 502 -35.00 12.14 15.94
CA ALA A 502 -34.69 11.04 16.86
C ALA A 502 -34.66 11.50 18.31
N VAL A 503 -33.91 12.57 18.62
CA VAL A 503 -33.83 13.11 19.98
C VAL A 503 -35.20 13.53 20.52
N ALA A 504 -36.02 14.18 19.69
CA ALA A 504 -37.38 14.55 20.07
C ALA A 504 -38.30 13.34 20.36
N SER A 505 -38.00 12.17 19.80
CA SER A 505 -38.84 10.96 19.99
C SER A 505 -38.48 10.15 21.23
N PHE A 506 -37.22 10.19 21.66
CA PHE A 506 -36.73 9.35 22.76
C PHE A 506 -36.33 10.14 24.02
N GLY A 507 -36.30 11.48 23.94
CA GLY A 507 -36.10 12.36 25.09
C GLY A 507 -34.77 12.12 25.80
N ASP A 508 -34.80 12.01 27.12
CA ASP A 508 -33.61 11.91 27.98
C ASP A 508 -32.82 10.59 27.82
N GLN A 509 -33.27 9.67 26.98
CA GLN A 509 -32.57 8.40 26.69
C GLN A 509 -31.60 8.52 25.51
N ILE A 510 -31.50 9.69 24.87
CA ILE A 510 -30.57 9.99 23.78
C ILE A 510 -30.02 11.42 23.91
N HIS A 511 -28.71 11.57 23.75
CA HIS A 511 -28.03 12.85 23.84
C HIS A 511 -27.10 13.08 22.66
N TRP A 512 -27.00 14.31 22.19
CA TRP A 512 -25.98 14.70 21.22
C TRP A 512 -24.59 14.65 21.84
N LEU A 513 -23.62 14.15 21.07
CA LEU A 513 -22.19 14.26 21.39
C LEU A 513 -21.49 15.17 20.39
N ASP A 514 -21.84 15.05 19.11
CA ASP A 514 -21.39 15.94 18.04
C ASP A 514 -22.51 16.05 17.00
N ASP A 515 -22.88 17.26 16.63
CA ASP A 515 -23.87 17.51 15.58
C ASP A 515 -23.26 17.68 14.19
N GLY A 516 -21.96 17.41 14.06
CA GLY A 516 -21.14 17.56 12.86
C GLY A 516 -20.53 18.95 12.71
N SER A 517 -20.54 19.75 13.79
CA SER A 517 -19.83 21.03 13.85
C SER A 517 -18.32 20.84 13.93
N GLU A 518 -17.85 19.81 14.65
CA GLU A 518 -16.43 19.46 14.69
C GLU A 518 -16.05 18.58 13.48
N HIS A 519 -16.94 17.66 13.09
CA HIS A 519 -16.70 16.68 12.04
C HIS A 519 -17.81 16.73 10.97
N PRO A 520 -17.63 17.43 9.83
CA PRO A 520 -18.70 17.62 8.85
C PRO A 520 -19.32 16.35 8.24
N HIS A 521 -18.60 15.22 8.29
CA HIS A 521 -19.03 13.91 7.78
C HIS A 521 -19.41 12.91 8.88
N ARG A 522 -19.67 13.40 10.10
CA ARG A 522 -20.03 12.61 11.28
C ARG A 522 -21.05 13.34 12.14
N VAL A 523 -22.00 12.60 12.69
CA VAL A 523 -22.91 13.04 13.75
C VAL A 523 -22.95 11.95 14.81
N ALA A 524 -22.76 12.30 16.08
CA ALA A 524 -22.60 11.35 17.17
C ALA A 524 -23.63 11.56 18.29
N PHE A 525 -24.09 10.45 18.87
CA PHE A 525 -25.02 10.41 19.99
C PHE A 525 -24.54 9.48 21.10
N SER A 526 -24.98 9.74 22.33
CA SER A 526 -25.01 8.76 23.42
C SER A 526 -26.44 8.25 23.56
N VAL A 527 -26.64 6.94 23.57
CA VAL A 527 -27.96 6.30 23.58
C VAL A 527 -28.05 5.26 24.69
N ASP A 528 -29.14 5.25 25.45
CA ASP A 528 -29.42 4.20 26.42
C ASP A 528 -29.57 2.85 25.70
N ASN A 529 -28.87 1.83 26.20
CA ASN A 529 -28.80 0.53 25.54
C ASN A 529 -30.18 -0.16 25.44
N SER A 530 -31.14 0.19 26.30
CA SER A 530 -32.50 -0.36 26.27
C SER A 530 -33.30 0.04 25.03
N ILE A 531 -33.01 1.20 24.42
CA ILE A 531 -33.72 1.73 23.24
C ILE A 531 -32.86 1.75 21.97
N LEU A 532 -31.62 1.27 22.03
CA LEU A 532 -30.64 1.38 20.94
C LEU A 532 -31.18 0.89 19.59
N GLY A 533 -31.86 -0.26 19.57
CA GLY A 533 -32.42 -0.83 18.35
C GLY A 533 -33.50 0.05 17.71
N GLU A 534 -34.35 0.68 18.53
CA GLU A 534 -35.41 1.57 18.07
C GLU A 534 -34.84 2.88 17.50
N VAL A 535 -33.82 3.44 18.15
CA VAL A 535 -33.10 4.62 17.67
C VAL A 535 -32.44 4.33 16.32
N ILE A 536 -31.73 3.21 16.18
CA ILE A 536 -31.08 2.81 14.92
C ILE A 536 -32.13 2.66 13.81
N ALA A 537 -33.26 2.00 14.08
CA ALA A 537 -34.32 1.83 13.09
C ALA A 537 -34.89 3.18 12.63
N LYS A 538 -35.15 4.09 13.57
CA LYS A 538 -35.65 5.44 13.26
C LYS A 538 -34.66 6.26 12.43
N LEU A 539 -33.37 6.24 12.80
CA LEU A 539 -32.32 6.94 12.05
C LEU A 539 -32.20 6.38 10.62
N LYS A 540 -32.16 5.04 10.46
CA LYS A 540 -32.11 4.39 9.13
C LYS A 540 -33.32 4.76 8.26
N GLN A 541 -34.53 4.78 8.84
CA GLN A 541 -35.74 5.20 8.13
C GLN A 541 -35.66 6.68 7.71
N GLY A 542 -35.20 7.55 8.62
CA GLY A 542 -35.03 8.98 8.36
C GLY A 542 -34.02 9.25 7.24
N PHE A 543 -32.86 8.58 7.26
CA PHE A 543 -31.85 8.71 6.21
C PHE A 543 -32.37 8.23 4.86
N SER A 544 -33.02 7.07 4.83
CA SER A 544 -33.62 6.53 3.59
C SER A 544 -34.65 7.48 3.00
N SER A 545 -35.54 8.04 3.83
CA SER A 545 -36.58 8.99 3.39
C SER A 545 -36.02 10.33 2.91
N SER A 546 -34.84 10.71 3.40
CA SER A 546 -34.16 11.97 3.05
C SER A 546 -33.15 11.81 1.92
N GLY A 547 -32.98 10.60 1.38
CA GLY A 547 -31.99 10.29 0.34
C GLY A 547 -30.53 10.35 0.81
N VAL A 548 -30.29 10.33 2.13
CA VAL A 548 -28.95 10.35 2.71
C VAL A 548 -28.39 8.92 2.74
N LYS A 549 -27.17 8.74 2.25
CA LYS A 549 -26.43 7.49 2.37
C LYS A 549 -25.49 7.59 3.57
N ALA A 550 -25.95 7.09 4.71
CA ALA A 550 -25.19 7.08 5.95
C ALA A 550 -25.02 5.66 6.49
N ARG A 551 -23.90 5.45 7.18
CA ARG A 551 -23.65 4.27 8.00
C ARG A 551 -23.82 4.65 9.47
N ILE A 552 -24.34 3.70 10.26
CA ILE A 552 -24.42 3.82 11.72
C ILE A 552 -23.44 2.84 12.33
N ILE A 553 -22.53 3.35 13.16
CA ILE A 553 -21.53 2.58 13.89
C ILE A 553 -21.83 2.72 15.38
N THR A 554 -21.82 1.61 16.11
CA THR A 554 -22.06 1.60 17.56
C THR A 554 -20.82 1.13 18.30
N SER A 555 -20.47 1.79 19.40
CA SER A 555 -19.34 1.40 20.25
C SER A 555 -19.64 1.63 21.74
N GLY A 556 -18.74 1.12 22.60
CA GLY A 556 -18.83 1.21 24.05
C GLY A 556 -19.50 0.01 24.73
N THR A 557 -19.35 -0.07 26.06
CA THR A 557 -19.90 -1.13 26.92
C THR A 557 -20.75 -0.53 28.04
N GLY A 558 -21.55 -1.36 28.74
CA GLY A 558 -22.41 -0.92 29.85
C GLY A 558 -23.83 -0.48 29.44
N GLY A 559 -24.43 0.44 30.21
CA GLY A 559 -25.84 0.85 30.05
C GLY A 559 -26.10 1.88 28.94
N TRP A 560 -25.05 2.52 28.42
CA TRP A 560 -25.12 3.50 27.33
C TRP A 560 -24.19 3.08 26.18
N ARG A 561 -24.48 3.55 24.97
CA ARG A 561 -23.70 3.29 23.75
C ARG A 561 -23.44 4.58 22.99
N TYR A 562 -22.25 4.67 22.40
CA TYR A 562 -21.92 5.69 21.43
C TYR A 562 -22.45 5.27 20.06
N LEU A 563 -23.19 6.15 19.40
CA LEU A 563 -23.79 5.92 18.10
C LEU A 563 -23.30 7.00 17.13
N ASP A 564 -22.50 6.59 16.15
CA ASP A 564 -21.91 7.44 15.12
C ASP A 564 -22.63 7.25 13.78
N CYS A 565 -23.26 8.31 13.30
CA CYS A 565 -23.78 8.42 11.94
C CYS A 565 -22.71 9.06 11.06
N VAL A 566 -22.19 8.32 10.08
CA VAL A 566 -21.12 8.78 9.19
C VAL A 566 -21.50 8.63 7.73
N SER A 567 -20.80 9.34 6.83
CA SER A 567 -20.93 9.10 5.38
C SER A 567 -20.79 7.61 5.04
N ILE A 568 -21.55 7.13 4.04
CA ILE A 568 -21.45 5.73 3.60
C ILE A 568 -20.05 5.35 3.09
N ARG A 569 -19.26 6.35 2.68
CA ARG A 569 -17.87 6.20 2.23
C ARG A 569 -16.87 6.20 3.39
N ALA A 570 -17.31 6.52 4.61
CA ALA A 570 -16.47 6.55 5.80
C ALA A 570 -16.49 5.20 6.55
N GLY A 571 -15.52 5.04 7.44
CA GLY A 571 -15.36 3.86 8.28
C GLY A 571 -13.89 3.47 8.40
N LYS A 572 -13.56 2.71 9.45
CA LYS A 572 -12.19 2.25 9.69
C LYS A 572 -11.65 1.46 8.49
N LEU A 573 -12.47 0.59 7.87
CA LEU A 573 -12.07 -0.21 6.71
C LEU A 573 -11.89 0.65 5.45
N GLU A 574 -12.85 1.52 5.14
CA GLU A 574 -12.81 2.34 3.92
C GLU A 574 -11.64 3.32 3.94
N ALA A 575 -11.38 3.95 5.10
CA ALA A 575 -10.23 4.82 5.28
C ALA A 575 -8.91 4.04 5.20
N LEU A 576 -8.84 2.84 5.79
CA LEU A 576 -7.69 1.94 5.66
C LEU A 576 -7.42 1.62 4.19
N GLU A 577 -8.42 1.18 3.44
CA GLU A 577 -8.28 0.81 2.03
C GLU A 577 -7.88 2.00 1.14
N TYR A 578 -8.40 3.19 1.45
CA TYR A 578 -7.99 4.42 0.79
C TYR A 578 -6.50 4.71 1.01
N VAL A 579 -6.04 4.67 2.26
CA VAL A 579 -4.62 4.91 2.59
C VAL A 579 -3.74 3.81 2.01
N ARG A 580 -4.16 2.55 2.07
CA ARG A 580 -3.44 1.41 1.48
C ARG A 580 -3.21 1.64 -0.02
N THR A 581 -4.26 2.07 -0.72
CA THR A 581 -4.20 2.38 -2.16
C THR A 581 -3.28 3.57 -2.41
N LEU A 582 -3.42 4.66 -1.64
CA LEU A 582 -2.58 5.86 -1.72
C LEU A 582 -1.08 5.57 -1.63
N TYR A 583 -0.68 4.57 -0.84
CA TYR A 583 0.70 4.13 -0.67
C TYR A 583 1.09 2.93 -1.54
N GLY A 584 0.19 2.41 -2.39
CA GLY A 584 0.45 1.32 -3.33
C GLY A 584 0.78 -0.02 -2.66
N VAL A 585 0.25 -0.29 -1.46
CA VAL A 585 0.56 -1.50 -0.70
C VAL A 585 -0.46 -2.61 -1.02
N PRO A 586 -0.04 -3.82 -1.44
CA PRO A 586 -0.99 -4.91 -1.71
C PRO A 586 -1.57 -5.50 -0.41
N ASN A 587 -2.72 -6.16 -0.50
CA ASN A 587 -3.47 -6.64 0.67
C ASN A 587 -2.70 -7.62 1.56
N ASP A 588 -1.86 -8.48 0.98
CA ASP A 588 -1.00 -9.43 1.70
C ASP A 588 0.17 -8.76 2.45
N ARG A 589 0.36 -7.46 2.25
CA ARG A 589 1.39 -6.62 2.88
C ARG A 589 0.80 -5.50 3.73
N CYS A 590 -0.53 -5.36 3.73
CA CYS A 590 -1.26 -4.53 4.66
C CYS A 590 -1.73 -5.38 5.84
N VAL A 591 -1.51 -4.89 7.06
CA VAL A 591 -1.86 -5.59 8.30
C VAL A 591 -2.69 -4.67 9.17
N ALA A 592 -3.92 -5.06 9.47
CA ALA A 592 -4.77 -4.38 10.45
C ALA A 592 -4.54 -4.99 11.85
N ALA A 593 -4.48 -4.18 12.91
CA ALA A 593 -4.34 -4.64 14.28
C ALA A 593 -5.39 -3.99 15.19
N GLY A 594 -6.06 -4.77 16.04
CA GLY A 594 -7.10 -4.29 16.94
C GLY A 594 -7.35 -5.20 18.14
N ASP A 595 -8.11 -4.70 19.11
CA ASP A 595 -8.46 -5.39 20.36
C ASP A 595 -9.97 -5.40 20.65
N SER A 596 -10.80 -4.61 19.97
CA SER A 596 -12.23 -4.51 20.34
C SER A 596 -13.20 -4.61 19.16
N GLY A 597 -14.50 -4.60 19.45
CA GLY A 597 -15.55 -4.75 18.44
C GLY A 597 -15.58 -3.64 17.39
N ASN A 598 -15.07 -2.45 17.71
CA ASN A 598 -14.99 -1.34 16.76
C ASN A 598 -13.94 -1.57 15.64
N ASP A 599 -13.05 -2.55 15.82
CA ASP A 599 -11.98 -2.91 14.89
C ASP A 599 -12.42 -3.98 13.89
N ILE A 600 -13.53 -4.68 14.16
CA ILE A 600 -14.02 -5.80 13.35
C ILE A 600 -14.05 -5.44 11.86
N LEU A 601 -14.58 -4.27 11.49
CA LEU A 601 -14.66 -3.87 10.09
C LEU A 601 -13.29 -3.80 9.41
N MET A 602 -12.27 -3.27 10.08
CA MET A 602 -10.92 -3.21 9.47
C MET A 602 -10.21 -4.57 9.50
N LEU A 603 -10.55 -5.44 10.46
CA LEU A 603 -10.00 -6.78 10.62
C LEU A 603 -10.67 -7.82 9.68
N GLU A 604 -11.93 -7.64 9.29
CA GLU A 604 -12.67 -8.54 8.39
C GLU A 604 -12.38 -8.31 6.90
N GLY A 605 -11.74 -7.19 6.57
CA GLY A 605 -11.33 -6.87 5.20
C GLY A 605 -10.35 -7.88 4.58
N GLN A 606 -9.94 -7.63 3.34
CA GLN A 606 -9.07 -8.54 2.58
C GLN A 606 -7.61 -8.55 3.07
N ASN A 607 -7.22 -7.58 3.89
CA ASN A 607 -5.86 -7.44 4.43
C ASN A 607 -5.55 -8.51 5.48
N ARG A 608 -4.28 -8.70 5.80
CA ARG A 608 -3.90 -9.50 6.98
C ARG A 608 -4.37 -8.80 8.26
N ALA A 609 -4.63 -9.58 9.31
CA ALA A 609 -5.17 -9.06 10.56
C ALA A 609 -4.44 -9.65 11.78
N ILE A 610 -4.26 -8.82 12.80
CA ILE A 610 -3.72 -9.19 14.10
C ILE A 610 -4.78 -8.85 15.15
N VAL A 611 -5.21 -9.84 15.91
CA VAL A 611 -6.02 -9.67 17.11
C VAL A 611 -5.08 -9.85 18.30
N VAL A 612 -4.88 -8.79 19.09
CA VAL A 612 -3.91 -8.82 20.20
C VAL A 612 -4.43 -9.64 21.38
N GLY A 613 -3.53 -10.19 22.21
CA GLY A 613 -3.88 -11.16 23.26
C GLY A 613 -4.79 -10.63 24.37
N ASN A 614 -4.97 -9.31 24.47
CA ASN A 614 -5.91 -8.66 25.37
C ASN A 614 -7.25 -8.28 24.70
N ALA A 615 -7.58 -8.88 23.57
CA ALA A 615 -8.82 -8.61 22.86
C ALA A 615 -10.07 -8.77 23.73
N GLN A 616 -11.05 -7.90 23.55
CA GLN A 616 -12.30 -7.89 24.29
C GLN A 616 -13.22 -9.06 23.88
N PRO A 617 -14.14 -9.51 24.75
CA PRO A 617 -14.97 -10.69 24.49
C PRO A 617 -15.71 -10.66 23.15
N GLU A 618 -16.27 -9.50 22.76
CA GLU A 618 -16.94 -9.33 21.47
C GLU A 618 -16.05 -9.61 20.25
N LEU A 619 -14.78 -9.22 20.28
CA LEU A 619 -13.83 -9.47 19.20
C LEU A 619 -13.38 -10.93 19.21
N GLN A 620 -13.23 -11.53 20.39
CA GLN A 620 -12.96 -12.97 20.51
C GLN A 620 -14.12 -13.81 19.96
N ASP A 621 -15.36 -13.46 20.29
CA ASP A 621 -16.56 -14.13 19.78
C ASP A 621 -16.62 -14.02 18.25
N TRP A 622 -16.36 -12.83 17.69
CA TRP A 622 -16.26 -12.62 16.25
C TRP A 622 -15.18 -13.49 15.62
N LEU A 623 -13.99 -13.56 16.24
CA LEU A 623 -12.84 -14.34 15.76
C LEU A 623 -13.18 -15.83 15.69
N LEU A 624 -13.88 -16.37 16.70
CA LEU A 624 -14.31 -17.77 16.73
C LEU A 624 -15.30 -18.13 15.61
N MET A 625 -16.02 -17.14 15.06
CA MET A 625 -16.93 -17.32 13.93
C MET A 625 -16.22 -17.24 12.57
N GLN A 626 -14.95 -16.81 12.52
CA GLN A 626 -14.22 -16.65 11.26
C GLN A 626 -13.73 -18.00 10.71
N PRO A 627 -13.68 -18.16 9.37
CA PRO A 627 -13.03 -19.31 8.76
C PRO A 627 -11.54 -19.34 9.13
N GLN A 628 -11.03 -20.52 9.45
CA GLN A 628 -9.60 -20.72 9.71
C GLN A 628 -8.80 -20.37 8.45
N SER A 629 -7.89 -19.40 8.58
CA SER A 629 -7.01 -18.95 7.50
C SER A 629 -5.70 -18.44 8.08
N ASP A 630 -4.68 -18.30 7.24
CA ASP A 630 -3.41 -17.67 7.57
C ASP A 630 -3.47 -16.12 7.56
N ARG A 631 -4.64 -15.55 7.24
CA ARG A 631 -4.87 -14.10 7.17
C ARG A 631 -4.96 -13.46 8.55
N ILE A 632 -5.65 -14.10 9.51
CA ILE A 632 -5.93 -13.55 10.83
C ILE A 632 -5.08 -14.29 11.87
N ILE A 633 -4.27 -13.55 12.61
CA ILE A 633 -3.46 -14.08 13.71
C ILE A 633 -4.01 -13.57 15.03
N PHE A 634 -4.29 -14.49 15.95
CA PHE A 634 -4.47 -14.18 17.36
C PHE A 634 -3.14 -14.38 18.09
N THR A 635 -2.70 -13.37 18.83
CA THR A 635 -1.38 -13.35 19.46
C THR A 635 -1.46 -13.68 20.94
N ASP A 636 -0.42 -14.32 21.46
CA ASP A 636 -0.33 -14.62 22.89
C ASP A 636 0.03 -13.34 23.68
N ALA A 637 0.89 -12.49 23.12
CA ALA A 637 1.23 -11.20 23.70
C ALA A 637 0.11 -10.17 23.53
N MET A 638 0.07 -9.25 24.49
CA MET A 638 -0.91 -8.16 24.57
C MET A 638 -0.35 -6.87 23.96
N GLY A 639 -1.27 -5.98 23.56
CA GLY A 639 -0.97 -4.66 23.05
C GLY A 639 0.08 -4.65 21.93
N ALA A 640 0.99 -3.67 21.98
CA ALA A 640 2.02 -3.50 20.97
C ALA A 640 3.01 -4.67 20.88
N ALA A 641 3.21 -5.44 21.96
CA ALA A 641 4.00 -6.66 21.91
C ALA A 641 3.30 -7.76 21.11
N GLY A 642 1.96 -7.83 21.21
CA GLY A 642 1.12 -8.66 20.33
C GLY A 642 1.30 -8.29 18.86
N ILE A 643 1.35 -7.01 18.53
CA ILE A 643 1.59 -6.56 17.15
C ILE A 643 2.94 -7.08 16.61
N ILE A 644 4.02 -6.96 17.39
CA ILE A 644 5.35 -7.47 17.00
C ILE A 644 5.29 -8.98 16.75
N GLU A 645 4.66 -9.72 17.66
CA GLU A 645 4.47 -11.17 17.54
C GLU A 645 3.67 -11.54 16.27
N GLY A 646 2.57 -10.84 16.02
CA GLY A 646 1.71 -11.06 14.86
C GLY A 646 2.44 -10.79 13.55
N LEU A 647 3.20 -9.69 13.46
CA LEU A 647 4.04 -9.39 12.29
C LEU A 647 5.08 -10.50 12.04
N ALA A 648 5.70 -11.02 13.10
CA ALA A 648 6.63 -12.14 12.98
C ALA A 648 5.95 -13.44 12.50
N ARG A 649 4.77 -13.78 13.04
CA ARG A 649 3.98 -14.97 12.62
C ARG A 649 3.50 -14.88 11.17
N LEU A 650 3.20 -13.67 10.69
CA LEU A 650 2.83 -13.40 9.28
C LEU A 650 4.05 -13.42 8.33
N GLY A 651 5.27 -13.59 8.83
CA GLY A 651 6.49 -13.55 8.04
C GLY A 651 6.85 -12.15 7.52
N LEU A 652 6.40 -11.10 8.21
CA LEU A 652 6.60 -9.69 7.83
C LEU A 652 7.71 -9.01 8.65
N TYR A 653 8.68 -9.79 9.13
CA TYR A 653 9.75 -9.41 10.06
C TYR A 653 10.93 -8.68 9.41
#